data_AF-A0A1X0XX50-F1
#
_entry.id   AF-A0A1X0XX50-F1
#
_cell.length_a   1.000
_cell.length_b   1.000
_cell.length_c   1.000
_cell.angle_alpha   90.00
_cell.angle_beta   90.00
_cell.angle_gamma   90.00
#
_symmetry.space_group_name_H-M   'P 1'
#
loop_
_entity.id
_entity.type
_entity.pdbx_description
1 polymer ?
#
loop_
_entity_poly.entity_id
_entity_poly.type
_entity_poly.pdbx_seq_one_letter_code
_entity_poly.pdbx_strand_id
1 'polypeptide(L)'
;MVQHESKPSGAAGSLSPGLPGDISFPLEIRLHGRGGQGGVTCAKLIAAIYARMGLHVQTFGDYGAERSGAPVRAFTRVNRVAIRNRNKVYRPDHLLVLDAALLGPQVLDGVAPGAVILLNSAEDVETCVGQFAAYRFGIIDATGIAREHGIGTSTVVIINTTLVGAYARLLGLPLEVLEDVYTRMGLSEDLPAAREAYEKVKIRQPDLAAVGPSPGGDPDDLPAVKPQTEHSEDIPPQLKTGDWSTQLPGYEDYVAPCNHACPAGNDVVGFIQALKTAGADAAARVLLETQALPSVCGRVCPAPCMHECNRNQMDGAVNIRSLERWISDHSGLALPAQKTDREHSVAVVGGGPAGLSAAYQLARRGHQVTIFEKAEKLGGVLRYGIPVYRLPEEALERDLKRILALGVRCECEHPVDRDEMERLYHKFDAVIVSKGFSDAYTLAAAGEQLDGIDQGLDFLARSRRGGATLSGDVVVIGGGNTAIDCARSAVRSGADSVKLVYRRSREEMPAITEEIEDALREGVQLLALRQPVAFRGVGRVAGIVLAEVELGEPDADGRRKPMVTERTHEMTCSRVLLALGQGNETELLPESWQLRDGRVWSAEGPVDIWFAGDCSTADGTVTHAIGNGRLAALEVLAALDGVESAVKRPDRGSVVAPAQIRFSHFPILAPHQDRHKVLESYRNSFEEVNLGLSGQEEAERCFSCGRCTQCDTCLVYCPEGIIYRTEEGYRIDEEYCKGCGICVAECPRRAMDLNDKSAEA
;
A
#
# COMPACT_ATOMS: atom_id res chain seq x y z
N MET A 1 14.33 -4.90 25.99
CA MET A 1 15.69 -4.62 26.49
C MET A 1 16.61 -5.69 25.93
N VAL A 2 17.17 -5.43 24.75
CA VAL A 2 18.15 -6.31 24.12
C VAL A 2 19.52 -5.77 24.49
N GLN A 3 20.35 -6.64 25.06
CA GLN A 3 21.65 -6.29 25.62
C GLN A 3 22.58 -5.79 24.50
N HIS A 4 23.15 -4.59 24.69
CA HIS A 4 24.27 -4.10 23.90
C HIS A 4 25.50 -4.96 24.21
N GLU A 5 25.77 -5.96 23.39
CA GLU A 5 27.12 -6.53 23.33
C GLU A 5 28.03 -5.51 22.64
N SER A 6 28.92 -4.93 23.43
CA SER A 6 30.03 -4.10 22.97
C SER A 6 30.92 -4.93 22.04
N LYS A 7 31.16 -4.44 20.82
CA LYS A 7 32.16 -5.00 19.90
C LYS A 7 33.49 -5.21 20.66
N PRO A 8 34.16 -6.37 20.48
CA PRO A 8 35.46 -6.60 21.08
C PRO A 8 36.46 -5.60 20.50
N SER A 9 37.26 -5.02 21.38
CA SER A 9 38.43 -4.21 21.06
C SER A 9 39.46 -5.09 20.33
N GLY A 10 39.28 -5.26 19.02
CA GLY A 10 40.27 -5.83 18.13
C GLY A 10 41.52 -4.97 18.19
N ALA A 11 42.65 -5.63 18.47
CA ALA A 11 43.96 -5.03 18.65
C ALA A 11 44.24 -3.99 17.55
N ALA A 12 44.52 -2.77 18.00
CA ALA A 12 45.03 -1.69 17.18
C ALA A 12 46.38 -2.13 16.58
N GLY A 13 46.34 -2.63 15.35
CA GLY A 13 47.49 -2.53 14.45
C GLY A 13 47.80 -1.04 14.30
N SER A 14 48.95 -0.63 14.83
CA SER A 14 49.38 0.75 14.93
C SER A 14 49.58 1.39 13.56
N LEU A 15 48.54 2.03 13.04
CA LEU A 15 48.62 3.13 12.08
C LEU A 15 47.59 4.20 12.47
N SER A 16 47.63 4.63 13.74
CA SER A 16 47.03 5.91 14.14
C SER A 16 48.15 6.94 14.14
N PRO A 17 48.40 7.69 13.06
CA PRO A 17 49.11 8.94 13.21
C PRO A 17 48.24 9.81 14.13
N GLY A 18 48.78 10.16 15.31
CA GLY A 18 48.11 11.04 16.25
C GLY A 18 47.66 12.29 15.50
N LEU A 19 46.36 12.59 15.56
CA LEU A 19 45.81 13.84 15.04
C LEU A 19 46.65 14.99 15.60
N PRO A 20 47.10 15.94 14.76
CA PRO A 20 47.80 17.12 15.21
C PRO A 20 47.04 17.81 16.35
N GLY A 21 47.74 18.19 17.42
CA GLY A 21 47.13 18.73 18.64
C GLY A 21 46.45 20.10 18.46
N ASP A 22 46.63 20.73 17.30
CA ASP A 22 46.08 22.02 16.89
C ASP A 22 44.77 21.91 16.09
N ILE A 23 44.28 20.71 15.75
CA ILE A 23 43.02 20.53 15.02
C ILE A 23 41.85 20.28 15.99
N SER A 24 40.95 21.25 16.10
CA SER A 24 39.70 21.14 16.86
C SER A 24 38.55 20.58 16.02
N PHE A 25 37.66 19.79 16.63
CA PHE A 25 36.45 19.26 16.00
C PHE A 25 35.19 19.76 16.76
N PRO A 26 34.05 20.02 16.10
CA PRO A 26 33.78 19.81 14.67
C PRO A 26 34.57 20.76 13.78
N LEU A 27 34.98 20.26 12.61
CA LEU A 27 35.76 21.01 11.62
C LEU A 27 34.93 21.20 10.35
N GLU A 28 34.75 22.44 9.92
CA GLU A 28 34.08 22.82 8.67
C GLU A 28 35.08 23.39 7.66
N ILE A 29 35.06 22.85 6.44
CA ILE A 29 36.01 23.18 5.38
C ILE A 29 35.23 23.67 4.18
N ARG A 30 35.65 24.80 3.61
CA ARG A 30 35.10 25.36 2.37
C ARG A 30 36.19 25.48 1.32
N LEU A 31 35.90 25.00 0.12
CA LEU A 31 36.79 25.09 -1.03
C LEU A 31 36.14 25.99 -2.08
N HIS A 32 36.95 26.82 -2.73
CA HIS A 32 36.59 27.62 -3.90
C HIS A 32 37.54 27.31 -5.03
N GLY A 33 37.01 27.02 -6.21
CA GLY A 33 37.80 26.79 -7.41
C GLY A 33 36.98 27.03 -8.67
N ARG A 34 37.51 26.62 -9.82
CA ARG A 34 36.76 26.63 -11.08
C ARG A 34 36.40 25.22 -11.55
N GLY A 35 35.32 25.10 -12.29
CA GLY A 35 34.98 23.87 -13.02
C GLY A 35 36.17 23.42 -13.86
N GLY A 36 36.63 22.18 -13.67
CA GLY A 36 37.83 21.61 -14.31
C GLY A 36 39.10 21.59 -13.44
N GLN A 37 39.20 22.37 -12.35
CA GLN A 37 40.38 22.38 -11.48
C GLN A 37 40.37 21.29 -10.39
N GLY A 38 39.30 20.50 -10.31
CA GLY A 38 39.17 19.39 -9.35
C GLY A 38 38.79 19.83 -7.92
N GLY A 39 38.16 20.99 -7.72
CA GLY A 39 37.81 21.49 -6.37
C GLY A 39 36.92 20.55 -5.54
N VAL A 40 35.91 19.93 -6.16
CA VAL A 40 35.10 18.93 -5.48
C VAL A 40 35.90 17.66 -5.18
N THR A 41 36.72 17.21 -6.13
CA THR A 41 37.59 16.05 -5.91
C THR A 41 38.59 16.32 -4.78
N CYS A 42 39.14 17.54 -4.67
CA CYS A 42 39.97 17.97 -3.55
C CYS A 42 39.23 17.86 -2.21
N ALA A 43 37.97 18.32 -2.15
CA ALA A 43 37.14 18.18 -0.95
C ALA A 43 36.93 16.72 -0.54
N LYS A 44 36.76 15.83 -1.53
CA LYS A 44 36.60 14.38 -1.34
C LYS A 44 37.89 13.69 -0.90
N LEU A 45 39.05 14.10 -1.44
CA LEU A 45 40.36 13.61 -1.00
C LEU A 45 40.63 13.99 0.46
N ILE A 46 40.28 15.22 0.85
CA ILE A 46 40.37 15.67 2.25
C ILE A 46 39.43 14.84 3.14
N ALA A 47 38.20 14.58 2.70
CA ALA A 47 37.27 13.72 3.44
C ALA A 47 37.82 12.29 3.59
N ALA A 48 38.43 11.72 2.55
CA ALA A 48 39.05 10.41 2.59
C ALA A 48 40.19 10.34 3.62
N ILE A 49 41.06 11.36 3.67
CA ILE A 49 42.13 11.48 4.68
C ILE A 49 41.54 11.38 6.09
N TYR A 50 40.56 12.22 6.43
CA TYR A 50 39.98 12.23 7.77
C TYR A 50 39.17 10.96 8.10
N ALA A 51 38.51 10.34 7.11
CA ALA A 51 37.84 9.07 7.29
C ALA A 51 38.83 7.94 7.65
N ARG A 52 40.02 7.92 7.02
CA ARG A 52 41.09 6.96 7.34
C ARG A 52 41.65 7.17 8.74
N MET A 53 41.58 8.38 9.27
CA MET A 53 41.91 8.70 10.65
C MET A 53 40.80 8.31 11.65
N GLY A 54 39.73 7.63 11.19
CA GLY A 54 38.65 7.13 12.03
C GLY A 54 37.58 8.18 12.39
N LEU A 55 37.53 9.31 11.69
CA LEU A 55 36.56 10.38 11.93
C LEU A 55 35.33 10.24 11.02
N HIS A 56 34.20 10.76 11.49
CA HIS A 56 33.02 10.91 10.65
C HIS A 56 33.21 12.09 9.70
N VAL A 57 32.94 11.87 8.41
CA VAL A 57 33.09 12.89 7.39
C VAL A 57 31.81 13.04 6.57
N GLN A 58 31.59 14.24 6.06
CA GLN A 58 30.55 14.54 5.07
C GLN A 58 31.14 15.51 4.06
N THR A 59 30.96 15.25 2.77
CA THR A 59 31.45 16.16 1.72
C THR A 59 30.47 16.24 0.56
N PHE A 60 30.34 17.43 -0.03
CA PHE A 60 29.49 17.66 -1.20
C PHE A 60 29.92 18.92 -1.95
N GLY A 61 29.66 18.95 -3.26
CA GLY A 61 29.87 20.11 -4.13
C GLY A 61 28.65 21.02 -4.20
N ASP A 62 28.89 22.28 -4.52
CA ASP A 62 27.88 23.28 -4.88
C ASP A 62 28.27 23.86 -6.25
N TYR A 63 27.47 23.51 -7.24
CA TYR A 63 27.75 23.76 -8.66
C TYR A 63 26.87 24.89 -9.18
N GLY A 64 27.45 25.78 -9.99
CA GLY A 64 26.69 26.63 -10.90
C GLY A 64 26.21 25.86 -12.12
N ALA A 65 25.41 26.51 -12.97
CA ALA A 65 24.88 25.90 -14.21
C ALA A 65 25.98 25.57 -15.26
N GLU A 66 27.14 26.21 -15.17
CA GLU A 66 28.25 26.04 -16.09
C GLU A 66 29.26 24.99 -15.56
N ARG A 67 29.59 23.98 -16.37
CA ARG A 67 30.43 22.83 -15.97
C ARG A 67 31.95 23.12 -15.99
N SER A 68 32.42 24.10 -16.78
CA SER A 68 33.85 24.41 -16.92
C SER A 68 34.10 25.92 -16.76
N GLY A 69 35.18 26.29 -16.05
CA GLY A 69 35.59 27.68 -15.85
C GLY A 69 34.77 28.50 -14.84
N ALA A 70 33.53 28.11 -14.58
CA ALA A 70 32.69 28.77 -13.59
C ALA A 70 33.16 28.53 -12.14
N PRO A 71 32.94 29.49 -11.23
CA PRO A 71 33.20 29.28 -9.81
C PRO A 71 32.43 28.09 -9.25
N VAL A 72 33.14 27.18 -8.58
CA VAL A 72 32.62 25.99 -7.92
C VAL A 72 32.99 26.06 -6.45
N ARG A 73 32.05 25.70 -5.59
CA ARG A 73 32.30 25.52 -4.16
C ARG A 73 32.21 24.06 -3.78
N ALA A 74 32.95 23.68 -2.76
CA ALA A 74 32.79 22.37 -2.13
C ALA A 74 32.92 22.51 -0.63
N PHE A 75 32.28 21.60 0.09
CA PHE A 75 32.19 21.64 1.53
C PHE A 75 32.56 20.29 2.11
N THR A 76 33.39 20.29 3.15
CA THR A 76 33.73 19.08 3.89
C THR A 76 33.57 19.34 5.38
N ARG A 77 32.89 18.44 6.08
CA ARG A 77 32.78 18.42 7.55
C ARG A 77 33.47 17.21 8.12
N VAL A 78 34.10 17.39 9.25
CA VAL A 78 34.79 16.32 9.98
C VAL A 78 34.41 16.41 11.46
N ASN A 79 34.06 15.28 12.06
CA ASN A 79 33.69 15.22 13.47
C ASN A 79 34.05 13.86 14.09
N ARG A 80 34.24 13.84 15.42
CA ARG A 80 34.41 12.60 16.20
C ARG A 80 33.11 11.82 16.40
N VAL A 81 31.96 12.47 16.16
CA VAL A 81 30.62 11.86 16.23
C VAL A 81 29.89 11.99 14.89
N ALA A 82 28.84 11.20 14.70
CA ALA A 82 28.05 11.19 13.46
C ALA A 82 27.53 12.59 13.08
N ILE A 83 27.76 12.99 11.82
CA ILE A 83 27.36 14.30 11.29
C ILE A 83 25.90 14.23 10.82
N ARG A 84 25.01 15.01 11.46
CA ARG A 84 23.58 15.10 11.10
C ARG A 84 23.22 16.35 10.29
N ASN A 85 24.05 17.40 10.33
CA ASN A 85 23.85 18.63 9.56
C ASN A 85 24.21 18.39 8.07
N ARG A 86 23.34 18.79 7.14
CA ARG A 86 23.53 18.64 5.67
C ARG A 86 23.57 19.99 4.92
N ASN A 87 23.63 21.13 5.63
CA ASN A 87 23.61 22.47 5.03
C ASN A 87 24.97 22.90 4.48
N LYS A 88 25.05 23.94 3.64
CA LYS A 88 26.34 24.53 3.18
C LYS A 88 27.21 24.97 4.36
N VAL A 89 28.54 25.04 4.17
CA VAL A 89 29.47 25.58 5.17
C VAL A 89 29.55 27.10 5.00
N TYR A 90 28.88 27.81 5.91
CA TYR A 90 28.85 29.27 5.90
C TYR A 90 30.02 29.88 6.67
N ARG A 91 30.52 29.20 7.70
CA ARG A 91 31.60 29.67 8.58
C ARG A 91 32.72 28.64 8.63
N PRO A 92 33.58 28.58 7.60
CA PRO A 92 34.63 27.57 7.54
C PRO A 92 35.74 27.86 8.56
N ASP A 93 36.22 26.80 9.20
CA ASP A 93 37.47 26.80 9.95
C ASP A 93 38.67 26.79 8.98
N HIS A 94 38.54 26.04 7.86
CA HIS A 94 39.55 25.96 6.81
C HIS A 94 38.97 26.41 5.45
N LEU A 95 39.66 27.34 4.78
CA LEU A 95 39.32 27.84 3.46
C LEU A 95 40.43 27.49 2.46
N LEU A 96 40.10 26.77 1.39
CA LEU A 96 41.04 26.48 0.30
C LEU A 96 40.58 27.21 -0.97
N VAL A 97 41.50 27.94 -1.59
CA VAL A 97 41.25 28.70 -2.81
C VAL A 97 42.17 28.18 -3.92
N LEU A 98 41.57 27.46 -4.87
CA LEU A 98 42.25 26.78 -5.97
C LEU A 98 42.68 27.74 -7.09
N ASP A 99 42.12 28.94 -7.13
CA ASP A 99 42.43 29.95 -8.14
C ASP A 99 42.42 31.33 -7.48
N ALA A 100 43.59 31.99 -7.46
CA ALA A 100 43.75 33.31 -6.87
C ALA A 100 42.83 34.38 -7.47
N ALA A 101 42.39 34.25 -8.73
CA ALA A 101 41.45 35.19 -9.34
C ALA A 101 40.04 35.14 -8.73
N LEU A 102 39.73 34.12 -7.92
CA LEU A 102 38.48 34.05 -7.17
C LEU A 102 38.55 34.84 -5.86
N LEU A 103 39.74 35.26 -5.41
CA LEU A 103 39.88 36.01 -4.17
C LEU A 103 39.12 37.34 -4.24
N GLY A 104 38.15 37.47 -3.36
CA GLY A 104 37.35 38.68 -3.16
C GLY A 104 36.60 38.61 -1.83
N PRO A 105 35.89 39.69 -1.44
CA PRO A 105 35.17 39.75 -0.17
C PRO A 105 34.27 38.53 0.06
N GLN A 106 33.52 38.12 -0.98
CA GLN A 106 32.58 36.99 -0.93
C GLN A 106 33.22 35.63 -0.63
N VAL A 107 34.49 35.43 -1.00
CA VAL A 107 35.22 34.18 -0.71
C VAL A 107 35.64 34.09 0.75
N LEU A 108 35.83 35.25 1.39
CA LEU A 108 36.19 35.37 2.81
C LEU A 108 34.95 35.46 3.72
N ASP A 109 33.74 35.50 3.17
CA ASP A 109 32.50 35.60 3.95
C ASP A 109 32.39 34.49 5.01
N GLY A 110 32.24 34.89 6.26
CA GLY A 110 32.09 33.98 7.40
C GLY A 110 33.38 33.31 7.89
N VAL A 111 34.53 33.57 7.28
CA VAL A 111 35.85 33.09 7.77
C VAL A 111 36.24 33.87 9.02
N ALA A 112 36.51 33.18 10.12
CA ALA A 112 36.90 33.82 11.38
C ALA A 112 38.40 34.15 11.40
N PRO A 113 38.85 35.23 12.09
CA PRO A 113 40.26 35.42 12.44
C PRO A 113 40.81 34.17 13.13
N GLY A 114 41.99 33.71 12.71
CA GLY A 114 42.61 32.45 13.16
C GLY A 114 42.28 31.22 12.30
N ALA A 115 41.33 31.31 11.36
CA ALA A 115 41.07 30.26 10.38
C ALA A 115 42.31 29.92 9.54
N VAL A 116 42.32 28.72 8.97
CA VAL A 116 43.38 28.26 8.06
C VAL A 116 42.99 28.62 6.63
N ILE A 117 43.87 29.31 5.90
CA ILE A 117 43.66 29.65 4.50
C ILE A 117 44.80 29.07 3.67
N LEU A 118 44.47 28.30 2.63
CA LEU A 118 45.44 27.81 1.64
C LEU A 118 45.09 28.38 0.26
N LEU A 119 46.04 29.07 -0.35
CA LEU A 119 45.89 29.71 -1.65
C LEU A 119 46.81 29.08 -2.70
N ASN A 120 46.24 28.69 -3.83
CA ASN A 120 47.00 28.38 -5.03
C ASN A 120 47.36 29.65 -5.80
N SER A 121 48.65 30.03 -5.82
CA SER A 121 49.16 31.20 -6.52
C SER A 121 50.66 31.06 -6.78
N ALA A 122 51.13 31.63 -7.89
CA ALA A 122 52.56 31.75 -8.22
C ALA A 122 53.23 32.97 -7.55
N GLU A 123 52.46 33.81 -6.86
CA GLU A 123 52.98 34.96 -6.13
C GLU A 123 53.73 34.57 -4.84
N ASP A 124 54.52 35.50 -4.32
CA ASP A 124 55.24 35.28 -3.06
C ASP A 124 54.30 35.49 -1.85
N VAL A 125 54.53 34.74 -0.76
CA VAL A 125 53.76 34.88 0.48
C VAL A 125 53.77 36.30 1.03
N GLU A 126 54.84 37.07 0.75
CA GLU A 126 54.99 38.46 1.19
C GLU A 126 54.04 39.44 0.48
N THR A 127 53.51 39.11 -0.71
CA THR A 127 52.56 40.01 -1.42
C THR A 127 51.16 39.98 -0.81
N CYS A 128 50.80 38.89 -0.11
CA CYS A 128 49.47 38.69 0.46
C CYS A 128 49.37 39.01 1.97
N VAL A 129 50.44 39.53 2.57
CA VAL A 129 50.58 39.69 4.03
C VAL A 129 49.55 40.64 4.63
N GLY A 130 49.31 41.78 3.98
CA GLY A 130 48.35 42.77 4.48
C GLY A 130 46.91 42.25 4.50
N GLN A 131 46.56 41.35 3.57
CA GLN A 131 45.20 40.80 3.43
C GLN A 131 44.92 39.64 4.39
N PHE A 132 45.95 38.87 4.76
CA PHE A 132 45.78 37.64 5.54
C PHE A 132 46.52 37.60 6.89
N ALA A 133 46.97 38.74 7.41
CA ALA A 133 47.68 38.83 8.69
C ALA A 133 46.94 38.18 9.88
N ALA A 134 45.60 38.12 9.82
CA ALA A 134 44.76 37.54 10.87
C ALA A 134 44.54 36.02 10.76
N TYR A 135 45.12 35.33 9.77
CA TYR A 135 44.88 33.90 9.50
C TYR A 135 46.17 33.09 9.50
N ARG A 136 46.07 31.77 9.72
CA ARG A 136 47.17 30.86 9.40
C ARG A 136 47.15 30.60 7.90
N PHE A 137 48.13 31.15 7.19
CA PHE A 137 48.09 31.27 5.73
C PHE A 137 49.15 30.41 5.06
N GLY A 138 48.74 29.62 4.07
CA GLY A 138 49.62 28.86 3.18
C GLY A 138 49.47 29.32 1.73
N ILE A 139 50.58 29.42 1.00
CA ILE A 139 50.60 29.71 -0.44
C ILE A 139 51.47 28.70 -1.18
N ILE A 140 51.00 28.24 -2.34
CA ILE A 140 51.68 27.26 -3.18
C ILE A 140 51.34 27.48 -4.66
N ASP A 141 52.30 27.29 -5.56
CA ASP A 141 52.04 27.21 -7.01
C ASP A 141 51.70 25.77 -7.40
N ALA A 142 50.52 25.30 -6.98
CA ALA A 142 50.06 23.95 -7.29
C ALA A 142 49.82 23.77 -8.80
N THR A 143 49.50 24.85 -9.51
CA THR A 143 49.34 24.84 -10.98
C THR A 143 50.66 24.57 -11.69
N GLY A 144 51.73 25.27 -11.30
CA GLY A 144 53.07 25.05 -11.84
C GLY A 144 53.56 23.62 -11.59
N ILE A 145 53.45 23.17 -10.33
CA ILE A 145 53.86 21.82 -9.92
C ILE A 145 53.06 20.75 -10.69
N ALA A 146 51.73 20.84 -10.72
CA ALA A 146 50.90 19.87 -11.45
C ALA A 146 51.26 19.79 -12.94
N ARG A 147 51.61 20.93 -13.57
CA ARG A 147 52.03 20.97 -14.97
C ARG A 147 53.37 20.29 -15.22
N GLU A 148 54.34 20.48 -14.34
CA GLU A 148 55.66 19.83 -14.43
C GLU A 148 55.56 18.30 -14.31
N HIS A 149 54.61 17.82 -13.50
CA HIS A 149 54.32 16.39 -13.32
C HIS A 149 53.29 15.83 -14.32
N GLY A 150 52.81 16.64 -15.28
CA GLY A 150 51.89 16.18 -16.32
C GLY A 150 50.46 15.86 -15.86
N ILE A 151 50.01 16.45 -14.75
CA ILE A 151 48.67 16.20 -14.17
C ILE A 151 47.61 17.08 -14.86
N GLY A 152 46.73 16.44 -15.63
CA GLY A 152 45.66 17.08 -16.42
C GLY A 152 45.94 17.07 -17.92
N THR A 153 45.36 18.02 -18.66
CA THR A 153 45.55 18.18 -20.12
C THR A 153 46.31 19.46 -20.44
N SER A 154 46.73 19.63 -21.70
CA SER A 154 47.39 20.86 -22.18
C SER A 154 46.53 22.12 -22.02
N THR A 155 45.21 21.97 -21.89
CA THR A 155 44.24 23.06 -21.73
C THR A 155 43.65 23.18 -20.32
N VAL A 156 43.68 22.13 -19.50
CA VAL A 156 43.14 22.13 -18.12
C VAL A 156 44.09 21.40 -17.18
N VAL A 157 44.78 22.16 -16.33
CA VAL A 157 45.64 21.60 -15.27
C VAL A 157 44.78 21.24 -14.07
N ILE A 158 44.89 19.99 -13.59
CA ILE A 158 44.15 19.50 -12.43
C ILE A 158 45.09 19.55 -11.22
N ILE A 159 44.72 20.35 -10.21
CA ILE A 159 45.62 20.67 -9.09
C ILE A 159 45.19 20.06 -7.76
N ASN A 160 44.11 19.27 -7.74
CA ASN A 160 43.49 18.72 -6.54
C ASN A 160 44.48 17.89 -5.70
N THR A 161 45.16 16.92 -6.30
CA THR A 161 46.11 16.01 -5.64
C THR A 161 47.36 16.77 -5.20
N THR A 162 47.86 17.69 -6.02
CA THR A 162 48.95 18.59 -5.64
C THR A 162 48.58 19.46 -4.42
N LEU A 163 47.39 20.06 -4.42
CA LEU A 163 46.94 20.96 -3.36
C LEU A 163 46.70 20.25 -2.02
N VAL A 164 46.23 19.00 -2.06
CA VAL A 164 46.06 18.17 -0.84
C VAL A 164 47.41 17.93 -0.15
N GLY A 165 48.52 17.82 -0.91
CA GLY A 165 49.87 17.76 -0.35
C GLY A 165 50.24 19.02 0.45
N ALA A 166 50.02 20.20 -0.12
CA ALA A 166 50.24 21.47 0.58
C ALA A 166 49.32 21.63 1.80
N TYR A 167 48.05 21.22 1.69
CA TYR A 167 47.09 21.23 2.80
C TYR A 167 47.51 20.33 3.96
N ALA A 168 48.02 19.14 3.66
CA ALA A 168 48.52 18.22 4.67
C ALA A 168 49.69 18.81 5.45
N ARG A 169 50.67 19.41 4.76
CA ARG A 169 51.78 20.11 5.42
C ARG A 169 51.29 21.27 6.28
N LEU A 170 50.33 22.04 5.78
CA LEU A 170 49.76 23.19 6.48
C LEU A 170 49.14 22.78 7.83
N LEU A 171 48.58 21.58 7.92
CA LEU A 171 47.98 21.02 9.13
C LEU A 171 48.90 20.08 9.92
N GLY A 172 50.13 19.85 9.46
CA GLY A 172 51.06 18.93 10.12
C GLY A 172 50.65 17.45 10.00
N LEU A 173 49.86 17.09 9.00
CA LEU A 173 49.48 15.70 8.74
C LEU A 173 50.67 14.93 8.13
N PRO A 174 50.94 13.69 8.60
CA PRO A 174 52.02 12.87 8.05
C PRO A 174 51.78 12.51 6.58
N LEU A 175 52.84 12.52 5.79
CA LEU A 175 52.76 12.23 4.35
C LEU A 175 52.31 10.78 4.09
N GLU A 176 52.59 9.86 5.00
CA GLU A 176 52.19 8.46 4.96
C GLU A 176 50.65 8.30 4.87
N VAL A 177 49.88 9.24 5.43
CA VAL A 177 48.42 9.25 5.33
C VAL A 177 47.97 9.56 3.90
N LEU A 178 48.68 10.45 3.22
CA LEU A 178 48.40 10.79 1.83
C LEU A 178 48.77 9.64 0.90
N GLU A 179 49.91 8.98 1.16
CA GLU A 179 50.37 7.82 0.39
C GLU A 179 49.36 6.67 0.42
N ASP A 180 48.82 6.33 1.59
CA ASP A 180 47.80 5.29 1.74
C ASP A 180 46.49 5.68 1.03
N VAL A 181 46.04 6.92 1.16
CA VAL A 181 44.83 7.40 0.47
C VAL A 181 45.01 7.37 -1.05
N TYR A 182 46.14 7.84 -1.56
CA TYR A 182 46.39 7.93 -3.01
C TYR A 182 46.52 6.53 -3.61
N THR A 183 47.20 5.62 -2.93
CA THR A 183 47.34 4.23 -3.38
C THR A 183 45.99 3.53 -3.50
N ARG A 184 45.11 3.68 -2.50
CA ARG A 184 43.78 3.06 -2.52
C ARG A 184 42.84 3.67 -3.55
N MET A 185 43.02 4.96 -3.85
CA MET A 185 42.21 5.68 -4.82
C MET A 185 42.76 5.58 -6.25
N GLY A 186 43.85 4.83 -6.48
CA GLY A 186 44.49 4.70 -7.79
C GLY A 186 45.18 5.98 -8.29
N LEU A 187 45.56 6.86 -7.37
CA LEU A 187 46.20 8.16 -7.63
C LEU A 187 47.70 8.15 -7.28
N SER A 188 48.34 6.98 -7.25
CA SER A 188 49.76 6.85 -6.94
C SER A 188 50.66 7.62 -7.89
N GLU A 189 50.23 7.81 -9.16
CA GLU A 189 50.97 8.58 -10.16
C GLU A 189 51.05 10.07 -9.83
N ASP A 190 50.08 10.62 -9.09
CA ASP A 190 50.04 12.02 -8.67
C ASP A 190 50.83 12.30 -7.38
N LEU A 191 51.30 11.24 -6.70
CA LEU A 191 51.99 11.34 -5.42
C LEU A 191 53.29 12.18 -5.45
N PRO A 192 54.13 12.13 -6.51
CA PRO A 192 55.31 13.00 -6.61
C PRO A 192 54.96 14.48 -6.57
N ALA A 193 53.91 14.91 -7.27
CA ALA A 193 53.45 16.30 -7.26
C ALA A 193 52.91 16.72 -5.89
N ALA A 194 52.16 15.83 -5.21
CA ALA A 194 51.68 16.07 -3.86
C ALA A 194 52.84 16.19 -2.84
N ARG A 195 53.88 15.35 -2.96
CA ARG A 195 55.09 15.44 -2.12
C ARG A 195 55.84 16.73 -2.34
N GLU A 196 56.00 17.14 -3.59
CA GLU A 196 56.65 18.41 -3.91
C GLU A 196 55.88 19.60 -3.35
N ALA A 197 54.55 19.61 -3.46
CA ALA A 197 53.71 20.64 -2.86
C ALA A 197 53.76 20.64 -1.33
N TYR A 198 53.83 19.46 -0.71
CA TYR A 198 54.02 19.30 0.74
C TYR A 198 55.35 19.93 1.21
N GLU A 199 56.41 19.85 0.41
CA GLU A 199 57.72 20.43 0.72
C GLU A 199 57.82 21.93 0.41
N LYS A 200 57.21 22.38 -0.69
CA LYS A 200 57.35 23.75 -1.20
C LYS A 200 56.34 24.76 -0.64
N VAL A 201 55.26 24.32 0.03
CA VAL A 201 54.25 25.26 0.57
C VAL A 201 54.88 26.23 1.56
N LYS A 202 54.69 27.53 1.30
CA LYS A 202 55.14 28.59 2.21
C LYS A 202 54.03 28.86 3.22
N ILE A 203 54.35 28.76 4.51
CA ILE A 203 53.38 28.87 5.61
C ILE A 203 53.75 30.06 6.48
N ARG A 204 52.75 30.87 6.83
CA ARG A 204 52.85 31.98 7.78
C ARG A 204 51.89 31.77 8.95
N GLN A 205 52.38 32.04 10.15
CA GLN A 205 51.57 32.04 11.37
C GLN A 205 50.84 33.39 11.54
N PRO A 206 49.64 33.40 12.12
CA PRO A 206 48.87 34.63 12.32
C PRO A 206 49.57 35.58 13.31
N ASP A 207 49.36 36.88 13.15
CA ASP A 207 49.78 37.88 14.14
C ASP A 207 48.72 37.93 15.27
N LEU A 208 49.07 37.40 16.45
CA LEU A 208 48.13 36.99 17.51
C LEU A 208 47.52 38.15 18.34
N ALA A 209 47.39 39.36 17.79
CA ALA A 209 46.78 40.49 18.48
C ALA A 209 45.24 40.57 18.34
N ALA A 210 44.61 39.74 17.50
CA ALA A 210 43.17 39.79 17.24
C ALA A 210 42.55 38.38 17.21
N VAL A 211 42.34 37.79 18.37
CA VAL A 211 41.58 36.54 18.51
C VAL A 211 40.27 36.82 19.24
N GLY A 212 39.15 36.55 18.57
CA GLY A 212 37.83 36.48 19.16
C GLY A 212 36.93 35.55 18.33
N PRO A 213 36.03 34.76 18.94
CA PRO A 213 35.14 33.89 18.20
C PRO A 213 34.19 34.71 17.30
N SER A 214 33.91 34.18 16.10
CA SER A 214 33.06 34.84 15.10
C SER A 214 31.66 35.12 15.66
N PRO A 215 31.14 36.36 15.58
CA PRO A 215 29.87 36.75 16.22
C PRO A 215 28.63 36.23 15.47
N GLY A 216 28.80 35.62 14.31
CA GLY A 216 27.74 34.98 13.54
C GLY A 216 26.77 35.94 12.82
N GLY A 217 26.64 35.78 11.49
CA GLY A 217 25.70 36.53 10.65
C GLY A 217 24.23 36.11 10.75
N ASP A 218 23.37 37.05 10.35
CA ASP A 218 21.89 37.08 10.40
C ASP A 218 21.23 36.12 9.38
N PRO A 219 20.26 35.28 9.78
CA PRO A 219 19.53 34.36 8.89
C PRO A 219 18.76 35.01 7.75
N ASP A 220 18.45 36.30 7.82
CA ASP A 220 17.59 36.98 6.84
C ASP A 220 18.31 37.35 5.53
N ASP A 221 19.62 37.12 5.43
CA ASP A 221 20.47 37.57 4.31
C ASP A 221 20.86 36.40 3.36
N LEU A 222 19.86 35.68 2.82
CA LEU A 222 20.06 34.55 1.88
C LEU A 222 19.76 34.93 0.41
N PRO A 223 20.57 34.48 -0.58
CA PRO A 223 20.36 34.79 -1.99
C PRO A 223 19.20 34.01 -2.65
N ALA A 224 18.60 34.61 -3.68
CA ALA A 224 17.41 34.09 -4.37
C ALA A 224 17.67 32.85 -5.26
N VAL A 225 16.69 31.94 -5.31
CA VAL A 225 16.72 30.65 -6.03
C VAL A 225 16.20 30.78 -7.47
N LYS A 226 16.78 30.06 -8.43
CA LYS A 226 16.39 30.02 -9.87
C LYS A 226 15.93 28.62 -10.33
N PRO A 227 15.22 28.47 -11.49
CA PRO A 227 14.55 27.23 -11.92
C PRO A 227 15.46 26.14 -12.54
N GLN A 228 15.03 24.86 -12.49
CA GLN A 228 15.81 23.62 -12.74
C GLN A 228 15.25 22.74 -13.90
N THR A 229 15.37 23.08 -15.19
CA THR A 229 14.63 22.32 -16.24
C THR A 229 15.40 21.86 -17.48
N GLU A 230 16.69 21.53 -17.43
CA GLU A 230 17.36 20.88 -18.57
C GLU A 230 18.11 19.61 -18.13
N HIS A 231 17.62 18.44 -18.57
CA HIS A 231 18.29 17.15 -18.41
C HIS A 231 19.37 16.99 -19.49
N SER A 232 20.60 16.58 -19.12
CA SER A 232 21.71 16.29 -20.02
C SER A 232 22.17 14.84 -19.85
N GLU A 233 22.50 14.18 -20.96
CA GLU A 233 22.98 12.79 -21.05
C GLU A 233 24.52 12.68 -20.91
N ASP A 234 25.14 13.53 -20.10
CA ASP A 234 26.60 13.49 -19.95
C ASP A 234 27.09 12.25 -19.18
N ILE A 235 28.34 11.86 -19.47
CA ILE A 235 29.05 10.76 -18.82
C ILE A 235 28.97 10.91 -17.29
N PRO A 236 28.57 9.86 -16.54
CA PRO A 236 28.54 9.89 -15.08
C PRO A 236 29.88 10.36 -14.52
N PRO A 237 29.90 11.10 -13.40
CA PRO A 237 31.17 11.45 -12.74
C PRO A 237 32.00 10.18 -12.54
N GLN A 238 33.31 10.22 -12.81
CA GLN A 238 34.17 9.02 -12.70
C GLN A 238 34.26 8.45 -11.27
N LEU A 239 33.78 9.20 -10.27
CA LEU A 239 33.79 8.78 -8.89
C LEU A 239 32.51 8.02 -8.52
N LYS A 240 32.67 6.72 -8.25
CA LYS A 240 31.63 5.82 -7.74
C LYS A 240 31.26 6.18 -6.30
N THR A 241 30.22 7.00 -6.13
CA THR A 241 29.71 7.46 -4.81
C THR A 241 28.93 6.40 -4.04
N GLY A 242 28.71 5.23 -4.64
CA GLY A 242 28.03 4.07 -4.09
C GLY A 242 28.63 3.56 -2.78
N ASP A 243 29.95 3.63 -2.64
CA ASP A 243 30.68 3.19 -1.44
C ASP A 243 30.40 4.06 -0.22
N TRP A 244 29.72 5.19 -0.39
CA TRP A 244 29.34 6.09 0.71
C TRP A 244 28.02 5.70 1.37
N SER A 245 27.24 4.85 0.70
CA SER A 245 25.94 4.41 1.19
C SER A 245 26.09 3.27 2.19
N THR A 246 25.36 3.38 3.31
CA THR A 246 25.12 2.26 4.24
C THR A 246 23.76 1.61 4.00
N GLN A 247 22.89 2.30 3.24
CA GLN A 247 21.56 1.85 2.86
C GLN A 247 21.30 2.25 1.41
N LEU A 248 20.57 1.43 0.68
CA LEU A 248 20.18 1.67 -0.70
C LEU A 248 18.65 1.73 -0.81
N PRO A 249 18.12 2.65 -1.63
CA PRO A 249 16.71 2.62 -1.99
C PRO A 249 16.40 1.34 -2.77
N GLY A 250 15.32 0.66 -2.42
CA GLY A 250 14.76 -0.48 -3.14
C GLY A 250 13.31 -0.23 -3.51
N TYR A 251 12.86 -0.78 -4.63
CA TYR A 251 11.43 -0.84 -4.96
C TYR A 251 10.81 -2.03 -4.24
N GLU A 252 9.72 -1.78 -3.52
CA GLU A 252 9.05 -2.79 -2.73
C GLU A 252 7.54 -2.65 -2.88
N ASP A 253 6.87 -3.79 -2.98
CA ASP A 253 5.43 -3.86 -2.96
C ASP A 253 4.92 -3.97 -1.53
N TYR A 254 4.02 -3.06 -1.18
CA TYR A 254 3.31 -3.04 0.09
C TYR A 254 1.83 -3.37 -0.12
N VAL A 255 1.18 -3.81 0.94
CA VAL A 255 -0.23 -4.18 0.85
C VAL A 255 -1.09 -2.93 0.86
N ALA A 256 -1.82 -2.70 -0.23
CA ALA A 256 -2.83 -1.64 -0.27
C ALA A 256 -3.95 -1.93 0.74
N PRO A 257 -4.50 -0.92 1.43
CA PRO A 257 -5.56 -1.15 2.41
C PRO A 257 -6.83 -1.75 1.77
N CYS A 258 -7.15 -1.37 0.53
CA CYS A 258 -8.26 -1.95 -0.24
C CYS A 258 -8.04 -3.44 -0.57
N ASN A 259 -6.81 -3.86 -0.88
CA ASN A 259 -6.47 -5.26 -1.11
C ASN A 259 -6.60 -6.07 0.19
N HIS A 260 -6.07 -5.54 1.31
CA HIS A 260 -6.16 -6.19 2.62
C HIS A 260 -7.61 -6.32 3.14
N ALA A 261 -8.43 -5.30 2.87
CA ALA A 261 -9.82 -5.22 3.31
C ALA A 261 -10.75 -6.12 2.49
N CYS A 262 -10.37 -6.49 1.25
CA CYS A 262 -11.21 -7.28 0.37
C CYS A 262 -11.32 -8.74 0.87
N PRO A 263 -12.52 -9.22 1.27
CA PRO A 263 -12.68 -10.59 1.75
C PRO A 263 -12.46 -11.64 0.67
N ALA A 264 -12.79 -11.32 -0.59
CA ALA A 264 -12.47 -12.18 -1.75
C ALA A 264 -10.96 -12.26 -2.05
N GLY A 265 -10.16 -11.38 -1.44
CA GLY A 265 -8.72 -11.27 -1.66
C GLY A 265 -8.37 -10.69 -3.03
N ASN A 266 -9.19 -9.77 -3.54
CA ASN A 266 -8.98 -9.13 -4.84
C ASN A 266 -7.72 -8.27 -4.83
N ASP A 267 -7.01 -8.29 -5.96
CA ASP A 267 -5.98 -7.31 -6.24
C ASP A 267 -6.60 -6.01 -6.78
N VAL A 268 -7.10 -5.19 -5.86
CA VAL A 268 -7.81 -3.94 -6.18
C VAL A 268 -6.92 -2.97 -6.94
N VAL A 269 -5.71 -2.75 -6.45
CA VAL A 269 -4.76 -1.86 -7.16
C VAL A 269 -4.42 -2.42 -8.54
N GLY A 270 -4.18 -3.73 -8.64
CA GLY A 270 -3.82 -4.39 -9.90
C GLY A 270 -4.90 -4.24 -10.97
N PHE A 271 -6.16 -4.57 -10.66
CA PHE A 271 -7.21 -4.47 -11.68
C PHE A 271 -7.52 -3.02 -12.05
N ILE A 272 -7.40 -2.06 -11.12
CA ILE A 272 -7.58 -0.65 -11.44
C ILE A 272 -6.44 -0.15 -12.34
N GLN A 273 -5.19 -0.54 -12.07
CA GLN A 273 -4.07 -0.19 -12.95
C GLN A 273 -4.23 -0.81 -14.35
N ALA A 274 -4.61 -2.09 -14.41
CA ALA A 274 -4.88 -2.76 -15.68
C ALA A 274 -6.04 -2.10 -16.45
N LEU A 275 -7.06 -1.61 -15.75
CA LEU A 275 -8.16 -0.85 -16.37
C LEU A 275 -7.65 0.43 -17.02
N LYS A 276 -6.80 1.19 -16.32
CA LYS A 276 -6.22 2.44 -16.83
C LYS A 276 -5.33 2.22 -18.06
N THR A 277 -4.50 1.19 -18.05
CA THR A 277 -3.43 1.02 -19.04
C THR A 277 -3.81 0.11 -20.20
N ALA A 278 -4.67 -0.89 -19.96
CA ALA A 278 -4.95 -1.97 -20.90
C ALA A 278 -6.46 -2.28 -21.07
N GLY A 279 -7.34 -1.55 -20.39
CA GLY A 279 -8.79 -1.62 -20.56
C GLY A 279 -9.48 -2.77 -19.83
N ALA A 280 -10.79 -2.90 -20.08
CA ALA A 280 -11.69 -3.76 -19.31
C ALA A 280 -11.27 -5.25 -19.29
N ASP A 281 -10.83 -5.81 -20.41
CA ASP A 281 -10.45 -7.23 -20.47
C ASP A 281 -9.18 -7.54 -19.67
N ALA A 282 -8.21 -6.63 -19.65
CA ALA A 282 -7.01 -6.80 -18.83
C ALA A 282 -7.35 -6.71 -17.33
N ALA A 283 -8.20 -5.74 -16.95
CA ALA A 283 -8.70 -5.62 -15.58
C ALA A 283 -9.51 -6.85 -15.15
N ALA A 284 -10.36 -7.38 -16.05
CA ALA A 284 -11.14 -8.59 -15.79
C ALA A 284 -10.24 -9.80 -15.56
N ARG A 285 -9.11 -9.96 -16.30
CA ARG A 285 -8.15 -11.05 -16.04
C ARG A 285 -7.62 -10.99 -14.61
N VAL A 286 -7.22 -9.81 -14.13
CA VAL A 286 -6.70 -9.62 -12.77
C VAL A 286 -7.78 -9.94 -11.73
N LEU A 287 -9.01 -9.45 -11.92
CA LEU A 287 -10.15 -9.76 -11.02
C LEU A 287 -10.42 -11.27 -10.94
N LEU A 288 -10.43 -11.95 -12.09
CA LEU A 288 -10.74 -13.36 -12.20
C LEU A 288 -9.65 -14.27 -11.60
N GLU A 289 -8.46 -13.76 -11.28
CA GLU A 289 -7.48 -14.57 -10.55
C GLU A 289 -8.02 -15.04 -9.20
N THR A 290 -8.84 -14.22 -8.54
CA THR A 290 -9.29 -14.42 -7.16
C THR A 290 -10.81 -14.53 -7.05
N GLN A 291 -11.58 -13.74 -7.81
CA GLN A 291 -13.04 -13.64 -7.72
C GLN A 291 -13.73 -14.35 -8.89
N ALA A 292 -14.60 -15.31 -8.60
CA ALA A 292 -15.38 -16.01 -9.62
C ALA A 292 -16.62 -15.22 -10.13
N LEU A 293 -17.12 -14.27 -9.35
CA LEU A 293 -18.42 -13.60 -9.54
C LEU A 293 -18.32 -12.05 -9.59
N PRO A 294 -17.51 -11.43 -10.47
CA PRO A 294 -17.33 -9.98 -10.50
C PRO A 294 -18.61 -9.21 -10.88
N SER A 295 -19.48 -9.76 -11.75
CA SER A 295 -20.75 -9.10 -12.12
C SER A 295 -21.73 -9.05 -10.96
N VAL A 296 -21.66 -10.04 -10.07
CA VAL A 296 -22.42 -10.06 -8.81
C VAL A 296 -21.80 -9.09 -7.80
N CYS A 297 -20.51 -9.19 -7.51
CA CYS A 297 -19.86 -8.40 -6.48
C CYS A 297 -19.92 -6.90 -6.73
N GLY A 298 -19.78 -6.47 -7.99
CA GLY A 298 -19.96 -5.06 -8.36
C GLY A 298 -21.36 -4.48 -8.06
N ARG A 299 -22.36 -5.32 -7.75
CA ARG A 299 -23.73 -4.90 -7.44
C ARG A 299 -24.11 -5.07 -5.97
N VAL A 300 -23.64 -6.13 -5.32
CA VAL A 300 -24.15 -6.53 -3.99
C VAL A 300 -23.13 -6.45 -2.87
N CYS A 301 -21.87 -6.13 -3.18
CA CYS A 301 -20.80 -6.05 -2.19
C CYS A 301 -20.99 -4.84 -1.26
N PRO A 302 -20.76 -4.99 0.07
CA PRO A 302 -20.70 -3.87 1.01
C PRO A 302 -19.44 -2.99 0.87
N ALA A 303 -18.55 -3.34 -0.07
CA ALA A 303 -17.35 -2.57 -0.43
C ALA A 303 -16.42 -2.17 0.74
N PRO A 304 -15.97 -3.11 1.60
CA PRO A 304 -15.03 -2.79 2.68
C PRO A 304 -13.72 -2.18 2.16
N CYS A 305 -13.33 -2.49 0.92
CA CYS A 305 -12.21 -1.88 0.23
C CYS A 305 -12.34 -0.36 0.04
N MET A 306 -13.57 0.17 -0.05
CA MET A 306 -13.85 1.60 -0.13
C MET A 306 -13.78 2.27 1.25
N HIS A 307 -14.25 1.60 2.30
CA HIS A 307 -14.15 2.09 3.68
C HIS A 307 -12.68 2.30 4.11
N GLU A 308 -11.82 1.33 3.79
CA GLU A 308 -10.39 1.37 4.14
C GLU A 308 -9.54 2.19 3.13
N CYS A 309 -10.14 2.80 2.11
CA CYS A 309 -9.38 3.52 1.09
C CYS A 309 -8.66 4.75 1.66
N ASN A 310 -7.33 4.85 1.50
CA ASN A 310 -6.55 6.01 1.95
C ASN A 310 -7.01 7.35 1.35
N ARG A 311 -7.70 7.34 0.19
CA ARG A 311 -8.23 8.55 -0.44
C ARG A 311 -9.40 9.19 0.34
N ASN A 312 -10.00 8.47 1.29
CA ASN A 312 -10.95 9.05 2.26
C ASN A 312 -10.36 10.22 3.06
N GLN A 313 -9.03 10.26 3.23
CA GLN A 313 -8.33 11.35 3.93
C GLN A 313 -8.07 12.58 3.03
N MET A 314 -8.54 12.58 1.77
CA MET A 314 -8.32 13.67 0.82
C MET A 314 -9.64 14.18 0.22
N ASP A 315 -10.30 13.39 -0.64
CA ASP A 315 -11.50 13.83 -1.37
C ASP A 315 -12.54 12.70 -1.56
N GLY A 316 -12.45 11.64 -0.76
CA GLY A 316 -13.39 10.51 -0.73
C GLY A 316 -12.84 9.26 -1.43
N ALA A 317 -13.29 8.08 -1.00
CA ALA A 317 -12.84 6.80 -1.54
C ALA A 317 -12.95 6.72 -3.07
N VAL A 318 -12.10 5.88 -3.66
CA VAL A 318 -12.30 5.41 -5.03
C VAL A 318 -13.54 4.51 -5.05
N ASN A 319 -14.46 4.70 -5.99
CA ASN A 319 -15.66 3.87 -6.14
C ASN A 319 -15.33 2.50 -6.77
N ILE A 320 -14.63 1.68 -5.99
CA ILE A 320 -14.05 0.38 -6.39
C ILE A 320 -15.14 -0.60 -6.80
N ARG A 321 -16.25 -0.66 -6.04
CA ARG A 321 -17.38 -1.56 -6.33
C ARG A 321 -17.95 -1.29 -7.71
N SER A 322 -18.16 -0.02 -8.05
CA SER A 322 -18.75 0.33 -9.34
C SER A 322 -17.76 0.27 -10.49
N LEU A 323 -16.45 0.40 -10.24
CA LEU A 323 -15.42 0.01 -11.20
C LEU A 323 -15.44 -1.50 -11.49
N GLU A 324 -15.55 -2.35 -10.46
CA GLU A 324 -15.69 -3.81 -10.63
C GLU A 324 -16.93 -4.15 -11.47
N ARG A 325 -18.07 -3.50 -11.17
CA ARG A 325 -19.28 -3.60 -12.00
C ARG A 325 -19.02 -3.20 -13.44
N TRP A 326 -18.44 -2.01 -13.65
CA TRP A 326 -18.19 -1.45 -14.97
C TRP A 326 -17.29 -2.38 -15.80
N ILE A 327 -16.21 -2.89 -15.22
CA ILE A 327 -15.33 -3.88 -15.86
C ILE A 327 -16.13 -5.11 -16.28
N SER A 328 -16.95 -5.64 -15.39
CA SER A 328 -17.72 -6.87 -15.64
C SER A 328 -18.80 -6.69 -16.73
N ASP A 329 -19.35 -5.48 -16.86
CA ASP A 329 -20.39 -5.16 -17.85
C ASP A 329 -19.79 -4.85 -19.24
N HIS A 330 -18.50 -4.47 -19.32
CA HIS A 330 -17.82 -4.09 -20.57
C HIS A 330 -16.76 -5.09 -21.05
N SER A 331 -16.36 -6.04 -20.21
CA SER A 331 -15.39 -7.07 -20.60
C SER A 331 -16.03 -8.14 -21.49
N GLY A 332 -15.38 -8.44 -22.61
CA GLY A 332 -15.71 -9.55 -23.50
C GLY A 332 -14.94 -10.84 -23.18
N LEU A 333 -14.18 -10.86 -22.08
CA LEU A 333 -13.28 -11.95 -21.75
C LEU A 333 -14.03 -13.27 -21.50
N ALA A 334 -13.84 -14.19 -22.44
CA ALA A 334 -14.19 -15.59 -22.26
C ALA A 334 -12.99 -16.35 -21.67
N LEU A 335 -13.23 -17.20 -20.67
CA LEU A 335 -12.21 -18.14 -20.22
C LEU A 335 -12.23 -19.36 -21.15
N PRO A 336 -11.05 -19.84 -21.61
CA PRO A 336 -10.99 -21.08 -22.36
C PRO A 336 -11.44 -22.24 -21.49
N ALA A 337 -12.00 -23.28 -22.12
CA ALA A 337 -12.25 -24.53 -21.42
C ALA A 337 -10.93 -25.07 -20.85
N GLN A 338 -10.91 -25.37 -19.55
CA GLN A 338 -9.76 -25.97 -18.92
C GLN A 338 -9.77 -27.47 -19.21
N LYS A 339 -8.64 -28.01 -19.70
CA LYS A 339 -8.50 -29.46 -19.79
C LYS A 339 -8.48 -30.03 -18.38
N THR A 340 -9.29 -31.06 -18.16
CA THR A 340 -9.28 -31.81 -16.91
C THR A 340 -8.25 -32.92 -17.02
N ASP A 341 -7.01 -32.58 -16.68
CA ASP A 341 -5.84 -33.45 -16.79
C ASP A 341 -5.35 -33.95 -15.43
N ARG A 342 -5.94 -33.47 -14.33
CA ARG A 342 -5.69 -33.98 -12.98
C ARG A 342 -6.55 -35.20 -12.68
N GLU A 343 -5.97 -36.14 -11.92
CA GLU A 343 -6.63 -37.39 -11.54
C GLU A 343 -7.71 -37.17 -10.47
N HIS A 344 -7.55 -36.16 -9.60
CA HIS A 344 -8.44 -35.95 -8.47
C HIS A 344 -9.78 -35.31 -8.82
N SER A 345 -10.81 -35.80 -8.14
CA SER A 345 -12.21 -35.44 -8.24
C SER A 345 -12.71 -34.81 -6.94
N VAL A 346 -13.45 -33.71 -7.05
CA VAL A 346 -13.97 -32.95 -5.90
C VAL A 346 -15.47 -32.75 -6.02
N ALA A 347 -16.20 -33.07 -4.95
CA ALA A 347 -17.62 -32.76 -4.81
C ALA A 347 -17.80 -31.41 -4.09
N VAL A 348 -18.71 -30.59 -4.58
CA VAL A 348 -19.11 -29.33 -3.93
C VAL A 348 -20.59 -29.38 -3.62
N VAL A 349 -20.95 -29.38 -2.33
CA VAL A 349 -22.34 -29.42 -1.87
C VAL A 349 -22.83 -27.98 -1.68
N GLY A 350 -23.80 -27.57 -2.50
CA GLY A 350 -24.35 -26.21 -2.56
C GLY A 350 -23.77 -25.40 -3.72
N GLY A 351 -24.65 -24.89 -4.59
CA GLY A 351 -24.34 -24.03 -5.74
C GLY A 351 -24.42 -22.54 -5.43
N GLY A 352 -24.20 -22.14 -4.17
CA GLY A 352 -24.17 -20.73 -3.75
C GLY A 352 -22.81 -20.04 -4.01
N PRO A 353 -22.62 -18.78 -3.55
CA PRO A 353 -21.41 -18.02 -3.82
C PRO A 353 -20.11 -18.73 -3.43
N ALA A 354 -20.08 -19.37 -2.25
CA ALA A 354 -18.91 -20.10 -1.75
C ALA A 354 -18.61 -21.34 -2.61
N GLY A 355 -19.62 -22.16 -2.90
CA GLY A 355 -19.46 -23.35 -3.74
C GLY A 355 -19.04 -23.01 -5.18
N LEU A 356 -19.63 -21.95 -5.76
CA LEU A 356 -19.24 -21.44 -7.08
C LEU A 356 -17.80 -20.94 -7.11
N SER A 357 -17.36 -20.22 -6.07
CA SER A 357 -15.98 -19.78 -5.92
C SER A 357 -15.00 -20.96 -5.78
N ALA A 358 -15.35 -21.94 -4.95
CA ALA A 358 -14.52 -23.13 -4.73
C ALA A 358 -14.38 -23.94 -6.03
N ALA A 359 -15.51 -24.22 -6.69
CA ALA A 359 -15.54 -24.94 -7.95
C ALA A 359 -14.74 -24.23 -9.05
N TYR A 360 -14.86 -22.90 -9.13
CA TYR A 360 -14.08 -22.08 -10.05
C TYR A 360 -12.56 -22.22 -9.83
N GLN A 361 -12.09 -22.13 -8.58
CA GLN A 361 -10.67 -22.20 -8.25
C GLN A 361 -10.07 -23.58 -8.51
N LEU A 362 -10.83 -24.65 -8.21
CA LEU A 362 -10.45 -26.03 -8.47
C LEU A 362 -10.42 -26.34 -9.98
N ALA A 363 -11.48 -25.97 -10.70
CA ALA A 363 -11.59 -26.23 -12.14
C ALA A 363 -10.50 -25.51 -12.93
N ARG A 364 -10.15 -24.27 -12.57
CA ARG A 364 -9.03 -23.53 -13.20
C ARG A 364 -7.66 -24.20 -13.07
N ARG A 365 -7.51 -25.11 -12.10
CA ARG A 365 -6.28 -25.88 -11.87
C ARG A 365 -6.33 -27.30 -12.46
N GLY A 366 -7.38 -27.62 -13.22
CA GLY A 366 -7.50 -28.87 -13.98
C GLY A 366 -8.18 -30.01 -13.24
N HIS A 367 -8.79 -29.78 -12.07
CA HIS A 367 -9.48 -30.82 -11.30
C HIS A 367 -10.91 -31.08 -11.80
N GLN A 368 -11.38 -32.32 -11.63
CA GLN A 368 -12.76 -32.70 -11.94
C GLN A 368 -13.68 -32.24 -10.81
N VAL A 369 -14.60 -31.32 -11.08
CA VAL A 369 -15.50 -30.77 -10.06
C VAL A 369 -16.97 -31.04 -10.42
N THR A 370 -17.73 -31.53 -9.44
CA THR A 370 -19.20 -31.66 -9.54
C THR A 370 -19.87 -30.91 -8.41
N ILE A 371 -20.76 -29.97 -8.75
CA ILE A 371 -21.61 -29.24 -7.81
C ILE A 371 -22.93 -29.98 -7.64
N PHE A 372 -23.31 -30.30 -6.40
CA PHE A 372 -24.60 -30.85 -6.03
C PHE A 372 -25.46 -29.75 -5.41
N GLU A 373 -26.56 -29.39 -6.07
CA GLU A 373 -27.44 -28.29 -5.67
C GLU A 373 -28.85 -28.81 -5.40
N LYS A 374 -29.41 -28.47 -4.24
CA LYS A 374 -30.77 -28.86 -3.83
C LYS A 374 -31.85 -28.18 -4.67
N ALA A 375 -31.63 -26.94 -5.08
CA ALA A 375 -32.57 -26.16 -5.86
C ALA A 375 -32.52 -26.50 -7.35
N GLU A 376 -33.51 -26.00 -8.10
CA GLU A 376 -33.61 -26.16 -9.56
C GLU A 376 -32.40 -25.56 -10.30
N LYS A 377 -31.80 -24.48 -9.79
CA LYS A 377 -30.74 -23.72 -10.45
C LYS A 377 -29.65 -23.26 -9.48
N LEU A 378 -28.43 -23.17 -9.99
CA LEU A 378 -27.27 -22.64 -9.28
C LEU A 378 -27.43 -21.15 -8.93
N GLY A 379 -26.77 -20.71 -7.86
CA GLY A 379 -26.69 -19.31 -7.44
C GLY A 379 -27.05 -19.11 -5.97
N GLY A 380 -27.75 -20.06 -5.34
CA GLY A 380 -28.14 -19.98 -3.93
C GLY A 380 -28.83 -18.64 -3.61
N VAL A 381 -28.38 -17.96 -2.54
CA VAL A 381 -28.91 -16.64 -2.14
C VAL A 381 -28.84 -15.59 -3.25
N LEU A 382 -27.88 -15.67 -4.19
CA LEU A 382 -27.78 -14.74 -5.32
C LEU A 382 -28.99 -14.82 -6.24
N ARG A 383 -29.55 -16.02 -6.39
CA ARG A 383 -30.72 -16.30 -7.23
C ARG A 383 -32.02 -16.22 -6.46
N TYR A 384 -32.05 -16.71 -5.23
CA TYR A 384 -33.29 -16.92 -4.49
C TYR A 384 -33.53 -15.89 -3.37
N GLY A 385 -32.49 -15.20 -2.91
CA GLY A 385 -32.58 -14.23 -1.80
C GLY A 385 -32.39 -12.78 -2.24
N ILE A 386 -31.51 -12.48 -3.18
CA ILE A 386 -31.27 -11.10 -3.62
C ILE A 386 -32.33 -10.67 -4.64
N PRO A 387 -32.96 -9.49 -4.49
CA PRO A 387 -33.96 -9.01 -5.45
C PRO A 387 -33.39 -8.64 -6.83
N VAL A 388 -34.21 -8.78 -7.88
CA VAL A 388 -33.81 -8.54 -9.29
C VAL A 388 -33.37 -7.09 -9.55
N TYR A 389 -34.01 -6.11 -8.89
CA TYR A 389 -33.63 -4.69 -9.01
C TYR A 389 -32.23 -4.39 -8.45
N ARG A 390 -31.66 -5.32 -7.66
CA ARG A 390 -30.33 -5.20 -7.05
C ARG A 390 -29.32 -6.11 -7.74
N LEU A 391 -29.75 -7.32 -8.13
CA LEU A 391 -28.96 -8.26 -8.91
C LEU A 391 -29.78 -8.80 -10.08
N PRO A 392 -29.64 -8.22 -11.28
CA PRO A 392 -30.29 -8.71 -12.49
C PRO A 392 -29.88 -10.16 -12.80
N GLU A 393 -30.80 -10.91 -13.40
CA GLU A 393 -30.60 -12.30 -13.74
C GLU A 393 -29.44 -12.48 -14.74
N GLU A 394 -29.36 -11.57 -15.72
CA GLU A 394 -28.34 -11.57 -16.76
C GLU A 394 -26.93 -11.40 -16.18
N ALA A 395 -26.79 -10.64 -15.09
CA ALA A 395 -25.50 -10.45 -14.41
C ALA A 395 -25.04 -11.73 -13.72
N LEU A 396 -25.95 -12.46 -13.06
CA LEU A 396 -25.65 -13.75 -12.45
C LEU A 396 -25.32 -14.80 -13.50
N GLU A 397 -26.14 -14.91 -14.55
CA GLU A 397 -25.96 -15.88 -15.64
C GLU A 397 -24.63 -15.68 -16.38
N ARG A 398 -24.17 -14.43 -16.52
CA ARG A 398 -22.86 -14.13 -17.11
C ARG A 398 -21.71 -14.79 -16.34
N ASP A 399 -21.73 -14.67 -15.02
CA ASP A 399 -20.71 -15.25 -14.17
C ASP A 399 -20.83 -16.78 -14.11
N LEU A 400 -22.05 -17.33 -13.97
CA LEU A 400 -22.29 -18.77 -13.99
C LEU A 400 -21.81 -19.43 -15.28
N LYS A 401 -22.13 -18.84 -16.43
CA LYS A 401 -21.67 -19.32 -17.74
C LYS A 401 -20.15 -19.39 -17.82
N ARG A 402 -19.45 -18.40 -17.25
CA ARG A 402 -17.98 -18.38 -17.21
C ARG A 402 -17.41 -19.51 -16.36
N ILE A 403 -18.03 -19.81 -15.21
CA ILE A 403 -17.61 -20.90 -14.33
C ILE A 403 -17.84 -22.26 -15.00
N LEU A 404 -19.04 -22.49 -15.55
CA LEU A 404 -19.39 -23.74 -16.23
C LEU A 404 -18.55 -24.00 -17.48
N ALA A 405 -18.11 -22.95 -18.18
CA ALA A 405 -17.21 -23.06 -19.33
C ALA A 405 -15.85 -23.71 -18.99
N LEU A 406 -15.46 -23.75 -17.72
CA LEU A 406 -14.25 -24.45 -17.26
C LEU A 406 -14.42 -25.98 -17.16
N GLY A 407 -15.62 -26.51 -17.44
CA GLY A 407 -15.91 -27.95 -17.35
C GLY A 407 -16.48 -28.40 -15.99
N VAL A 408 -16.89 -27.46 -15.14
CA VAL A 408 -17.59 -27.76 -13.88
C VAL A 408 -18.93 -28.44 -14.20
N ARG A 409 -19.16 -29.62 -13.62
CA ARG A 409 -20.44 -30.34 -13.72
C ARG A 409 -21.39 -29.88 -12.63
N CYS A 410 -22.69 -29.89 -12.90
CA CYS A 410 -23.69 -29.61 -11.88
C CYS A 410 -24.85 -30.61 -11.93
N GLU A 411 -25.25 -31.08 -10.74
CA GLU A 411 -26.42 -31.91 -10.47
C GLU A 411 -27.37 -31.07 -9.62
N CYS A 412 -28.33 -30.40 -10.28
CA CYS A 412 -29.40 -29.66 -9.61
C CYS A 412 -30.51 -30.61 -9.13
N GLU A 413 -31.39 -30.10 -8.27
CA GLU A 413 -32.47 -30.88 -7.64
C GLU A 413 -31.95 -32.11 -6.87
N HIS A 414 -30.72 -32.00 -6.34
CA HIS A 414 -30.00 -33.07 -5.65
C HIS A 414 -29.75 -32.69 -4.18
N PRO A 415 -30.74 -32.88 -3.28
CA PRO A 415 -30.52 -32.68 -1.86
C PRO A 415 -29.50 -33.68 -1.33
N VAL A 416 -28.52 -33.18 -0.58
CA VAL A 416 -27.53 -34.01 0.12
C VAL A 416 -27.95 -34.11 1.57
N ASP A 417 -28.38 -35.30 1.99
CA ASP A 417 -28.58 -35.68 3.39
C ASP A 417 -27.35 -36.42 3.93
N ARG A 418 -27.48 -37.06 5.10
CA ARG A 418 -26.37 -37.79 5.74
C ARG A 418 -25.88 -38.99 4.92
N ASP A 419 -26.80 -39.82 4.43
CA ASP A 419 -26.46 -41.03 3.68
C ASP A 419 -25.81 -40.66 2.35
N GLU A 420 -26.34 -39.61 1.70
CA GLU A 420 -25.76 -39.07 0.49
C GLU A 420 -24.39 -38.43 0.73
N MET A 421 -24.18 -37.73 1.85
CA MET A 421 -22.88 -37.19 2.23
C MET A 421 -21.83 -38.30 2.38
N GLU A 422 -22.17 -39.40 3.04
CA GLU A 422 -21.29 -40.58 3.18
C GLU A 422 -20.96 -41.19 1.81
N ARG A 423 -21.95 -41.29 0.92
CA ARG A 423 -21.72 -41.75 -0.47
C ARG A 423 -20.76 -40.83 -1.22
N LEU A 424 -20.92 -39.51 -1.11
CA LEU A 424 -20.06 -38.53 -1.76
C LEU A 424 -18.64 -38.60 -1.22
N TYR A 425 -18.48 -38.74 0.10
CA TYR A 425 -17.18 -38.91 0.76
C TYR A 425 -16.42 -40.14 0.24
N HIS A 426 -17.10 -41.26 -0.01
CA HIS A 426 -16.45 -42.45 -0.58
C HIS A 426 -16.22 -42.40 -2.10
N LYS A 427 -16.94 -41.52 -2.81
CA LYS A 427 -16.90 -41.44 -4.28
C LYS A 427 -15.86 -40.42 -4.79
N PHE A 428 -15.60 -39.35 -4.04
CA PHE A 428 -14.73 -38.25 -4.45
C PHE A 428 -13.49 -38.18 -3.54
N ASP A 429 -12.39 -37.64 -4.06
CA ASP A 429 -11.14 -37.49 -3.29
C ASP A 429 -11.25 -36.39 -2.23
N ALA A 430 -12.15 -35.42 -2.42
CA ALA A 430 -12.46 -34.39 -1.44
C ALA A 430 -13.91 -33.88 -1.58
N VAL A 431 -14.48 -33.39 -0.49
CA VAL A 431 -15.81 -32.76 -0.46
C VAL A 431 -15.74 -31.37 0.16
N ILE A 432 -16.37 -30.37 -0.48
CA ILE A 432 -16.58 -29.03 0.07
C ILE A 432 -18.06 -28.81 0.34
N VAL A 433 -18.42 -28.57 1.59
CA VAL A 433 -19.79 -28.29 2.04
C VAL A 433 -20.00 -26.78 2.13
N SER A 434 -20.83 -26.25 1.25
CA SER A 434 -21.11 -24.82 1.09
C SER A 434 -22.61 -24.50 1.02
N LYS A 435 -23.40 -25.25 1.80
CA LYS A 435 -24.88 -25.19 1.78
C LYS A 435 -25.47 -23.86 2.30
N GLY A 436 -24.65 -23.02 2.93
CA GLY A 436 -25.12 -21.82 3.63
C GLY A 436 -25.99 -22.16 4.85
N PHE A 437 -26.86 -21.24 5.25
CA PHE A 437 -27.78 -21.45 6.36
C PHE A 437 -29.13 -21.99 5.87
N SER A 438 -29.69 -22.95 6.63
CA SER A 438 -30.97 -23.60 6.30
C SER A 438 -32.11 -23.19 7.24
N ASP A 439 -31.82 -22.80 8.48
CA ASP A 439 -32.88 -22.61 9.49
C ASP A 439 -33.29 -21.17 9.63
N ALA A 440 -34.51 -20.81 9.25
CA ALA A 440 -35.02 -19.48 9.56
C ALA A 440 -35.31 -19.35 11.07
N TYR A 441 -34.80 -18.28 11.69
CA TYR A 441 -35.15 -18.00 13.08
C TYR A 441 -36.63 -17.61 13.22
N THR A 442 -37.25 -18.04 14.31
CA THR A 442 -38.61 -17.68 14.72
C THR A 442 -38.59 -16.73 15.93
N LEU A 443 -39.65 -15.97 16.16
CA LEU A 443 -39.78 -15.11 17.34
C LEU A 443 -40.23 -15.89 18.60
N ALA A 444 -40.87 -17.04 18.40
CA ALA A 444 -41.63 -17.75 19.42
C ALA A 444 -42.67 -16.85 20.12
N ALA A 445 -43.23 -15.88 19.39
CA ALA A 445 -44.19 -14.93 19.94
C ALA A 445 -45.63 -15.47 19.84
N ALA A 446 -46.49 -15.04 20.77
CA ALA A 446 -47.90 -15.43 20.74
C ALA A 446 -48.55 -14.98 19.42
N GLY A 447 -49.18 -15.90 18.69
CA GLY A 447 -49.86 -15.62 17.41
C GLY A 447 -48.96 -15.65 16.17
N GLU A 448 -47.69 -16.08 16.27
CA GLU A 448 -46.78 -16.18 15.12
C GLU A 448 -47.24 -17.16 14.02
N GLN A 449 -48.12 -18.11 14.38
CA GLN A 449 -48.67 -19.12 13.46
C GLN A 449 -49.88 -18.63 12.65
N LEU A 450 -50.27 -17.36 12.78
CA LEU A 450 -51.40 -16.78 12.04
C LEU A 450 -51.08 -16.68 10.55
N ASP A 451 -52.09 -16.89 9.70
CA ASP A 451 -51.96 -16.69 8.26
C ASP A 451 -51.53 -15.23 7.98
N GLY A 452 -50.67 -15.06 6.97
CA GLY A 452 -50.13 -13.74 6.60
C GLY A 452 -48.86 -13.35 7.38
N ILE A 453 -48.28 -14.25 8.17
CA ILE A 453 -46.92 -14.14 8.68
C ILE A 453 -46.04 -15.07 7.86
N ASP A 454 -45.13 -14.50 7.08
CA ASP A 454 -44.27 -15.23 6.14
C ASP A 454 -42.79 -15.08 6.53
N GLN A 455 -41.99 -16.10 6.24
CA GLN A 455 -40.53 -15.95 6.25
C GLN A 455 -40.09 -15.03 5.10
N GLY A 456 -39.20 -14.09 5.41
CA GLY A 456 -38.76 -13.07 4.47
C GLY A 456 -38.08 -13.65 3.23
N LEU A 457 -37.24 -14.68 3.41
CA LEU A 457 -36.57 -15.36 2.28
C LEU A 457 -37.56 -16.06 1.36
N ASP A 458 -38.59 -16.70 1.89
CA ASP A 458 -39.63 -17.32 1.07
C ASP A 458 -40.40 -16.28 0.27
N PHE A 459 -40.69 -15.13 0.88
CA PHE A 459 -41.29 -14.00 0.17
C PHE A 459 -40.38 -13.49 -0.96
N LEU A 460 -39.09 -13.31 -0.71
CA LEU A 460 -38.13 -12.87 -1.74
C LEU A 460 -38.02 -13.87 -2.89
N ALA A 461 -37.95 -15.16 -2.59
CA ALA A 461 -37.92 -16.22 -3.58
C ALA A 461 -39.21 -16.24 -4.44
N ARG A 462 -40.39 -16.02 -3.85
CA ARG A 462 -41.66 -15.88 -4.59
C ARG A 462 -41.71 -14.60 -5.42
N SER A 463 -41.24 -13.48 -4.87
CA SER A 463 -41.21 -12.17 -5.54
C SER A 463 -40.36 -12.22 -6.80
N ARG A 464 -39.19 -12.87 -6.73
CA ARG A 464 -38.31 -13.06 -7.89
C ARG A 464 -38.90 -13.93 -9.00
N ARG A 465 -39.82 -14.85 -8.68
CA ARG A 465 -40.59 -15.63 -9.67
C ARG A 465 -41.77 -14.87 -10.28
N GLY A 466 -41.95 -13.59 -9.92
CA GLY A 466 -43.09 -12.77 -10.35
C GLY A 466 -44.40 -13.09 -9.61
N GLY A 467 -44.35 -13.87 -8.53
CA GLY A 467 -45.52 -14.45 -7.86
C GLY A 467 -45.94 -13.77 -6.55
N ALA A 468 -45.34 -12.64 -6.16
CA ALA A 468 -45.65 -12.00 -4.89
C ALA A 468 -46.31 -10.63 -5.10
N THR A 469 -47.64 -10.61 -5.25
CA THR A 469 -48.42 -9.37 -5.14
C THR A 469 -48.83 -9.15 -3.69
N LEU A 470 -48.61 -7.94 -3.19
CA LEU A 470 -48.98 -7.50 -1.84
C LEU A 470 -50.00 -6.36 -1.92
N SER A 471 -50.76 -6.19 -0.85
CA SER A 471 -51.71 -5.09 -0.64
C SER A 471 -51.81 -4.78 0.85
N GLY A 472 -52.24 -3.58 1.23
CA GLY A 472 -52.40 -3.19 2.63
C GLY A 472 -51.09 -2.92 3.35
N ASP A 473 -51.16 -2.90 4.68
CA ASP A 473 -50.03 -2.58 5.56
C ASP A 473 -49.15 -3.81 5.82
N VAL A 474 -47.87 -3.71 5.44
CA VAL A 474 -46.86 -4.77 5.60
C VAL A 474 -45.86 -4.36 6.68
N VAL A 475 -45.60 -5.26 7.61
CA VAL A 475 -44.55 -5.09 8.64
C VAL A 475 -43.41 -6.05 8.34
N VAL A 476 -42.19 -5.53 8.24
CA VAL A 476 -40.97 -6.34 8.09
C VAL A 476 -40.20 -6.30 9.40
N ILE A 477 -39.78 -7.45 9.91
CA ILE A 477 -39.09 -7.54 11.20
C ILE A 477 -37.64 -7.95 10.97
N GLY A 478 -36.70 -7.05 11.29
CA GLY A 478 -35.27 -7.29 11.11
C GLY A 478 -34.50 -6.01 10.82
N GLY A 479 -33.16 -6.11 10.77
CA GLY A 479 -32.28 -4.97 10.47
C GLY A 479 -31.12 -5.27 9.53
N GLY A 480 -31.01 -6.51 9.02
CA GLY A 480 -29.98 -6.91 8.06
C GLY A 480 -30.42 -6.72 6.60
N ASN A 481 -29.53 -7.07 5.67
CA ASN A 481 -29.76 -6.92 4.23
C ASN A 481 -31.05 -7.61 3.77
N THR A 482 -31.36 -8.80 4.27
CA THR A 482 -32.61 -9.52 3.99
C THR A 482 -33.85 -8.70 4.39
N ALA A 483 -33.79 -7.97 5.51
CA ALA A 483 -34.92 -7.16 5.97
C ALA A 483 -35.13 -5.93 5.06
N ILE A 484 -34.03 -5.30 4.62
CA ILE A 484 -34.08 -4.21 3.64
C ILE A 484 -34.62 -4.69 2.30
N ASP A 485 -34.13 -5.83 1.81
CA ASP A 485 -34.60 -6.45 0.58
C ASP A 485 -36.09 -6.82 0.66
N CYS A 486 -36.55 -7.37 1.78
CA CYS A 486 -37.97 -7.65 2.03
C CYS A 486 -38.79 -6.36 2.00
N ALA A 487 -38.33 -5.30 2.65
CA ALA A 487 -39.07 -4.04 2.75
C ALA A 487 -39.21 -3.35 1.38
N ARG A 488 -38.11 -3.21 0.64
CA ARG A 488 -38.11 -2.65 -0.73
C ARG A 488 -38.92 -3.52 -1.69
N SER A 489 -38.74 -4.84 -1.63
CA SER A 489 -39.52 -5.76 -2.46
C SER A 489 -41.01 -5.72 -2.11
N ALA A 490 -41.40 -5.48 -0.85
CA ALA A 490 -42.79 -5.32 -0.47
C ALA A 490 -43.43 -4.05 -1.08
N VAL A 491 -42.71 -2.92 -1.09
CA VAL A 491 -43.14 -1.69 -1.80
C VAL A 491 -43.36 -2.01 -3.29
N ARG A 492 -42.36 -2.66 -3.90
CA ARG A 492 -42.38 -3.03 -5.33
C ARG A 492 -43.41 -4.09 -5.67
N SER A 493 -43.87 -4.84 -4.68
CA SER A 493 -44.94 -5.84 -4.82
C SER A 493 -46.35 -5.25 -4.68
N GLY A 494 -46.48 -3.93 -4.43
CA GLY A 494 -47.77 -3.23 -4.39
C GLY A 494 -48.31 -2.91 -2.99
N ALA A 495 -47.53 -3.13 -1.92
CA ALA A 495 -47.95 -2.80 -0.56
C ALA A 495 -48.34 -1.32 -0.40
N ASP A 496 -49.34 -1.06 0.44
CA ASP A 496 -49.85 0.31 0.65
C ASP A 496 -48.97 1.10 1.62
N SER A 497 -48.51 0.46 2.69
CA SER A 497 -47.46 0.97 3.55
C SER A 497 -46.52 -0.16 3.98
N VAL A 498 -45.23 0.16 4.13
CA VAL A 498 -44.21 -0.79 4.60
C VAL A 498 -43.52 -0.20 5.82
N LYS A 499 -43.55 -0.94 6.92
CA LYS A 499 -42.89 -0.56 8.18
C LYS A 499 -41.81 -1.58 8.53
N LEU A 500 -40.57 -1.12 8.64
CA LEU A 500 -39.43 -1.93 9.04
C LEU A 500 -39.23 -1.80 10.56
N VAL A 501 -39.50 -2.85 11.30
CA VAL A 501 -39.37 -2.91 12.76
C VAL A 501 -38.00 -3.47 13.12
N TYR A 502 -37.22 -2.70 13.86
CA TYR A 502 -35.90 -3.10 14.32
C TYR A 502 -35.72 -2.88 15.83
N ARG A 503 -35.18 -3.90 16.50
CA ARG A 503 -34.98 -3.91 17.96
C ARG A 503 -33.82 -3.03 18.44
N ARG A 504 -33.03 -2.43 17.54
CA ARG A 504 -31.97 -1.47 17.89
C ARG A 504 -32.17 -0.16 17.12
N SER A 505 -31.24 0.79 17.28
CA SER A 505 -31.28 2.04 16.52
C SER A 505 -30.76 1.82 15.09
N ARG A 506 -30.84 2.86 14.25
CA ARG A 506 -30.29 2.84 12.90
C ARG A 506 -28.77 2.61 12.90
N GLU A 507 -28.07 3.11 13.91
CA GLU A 507 -26.60 3.02 14.00
C GLU A 507 -26.12 1.57 14.16
N GLU A 508 -26.92 0.71 14.81
CA GLU A 508 -26.59 -0.71 14.96
C GLU A 508 -27.22 -1.61 13.88
N MET A 509 -27.76 -1.06 12.79
CA MET A 509 -28.27 -1.88 11.68
C MET A 509 -27.09 -2.54 10.93
N PRO A 510 -27.09 -3.88 10.77
CA PRO A 510 -26.03 -4.57 10.02
C PRO A 510 -26.22 -4.49 8.49
N ALA A 511 -27.31 -3.91 8.00
CA ALA A 511 -27.53 -3.73 6.56
C ALA A 511 -26.60 -2.67 5.96
N ILE A 512 -26.35 -2.78 4.65
CA ILE A 512 -25.56 -1.81 3.89
C ILE A 512 -26.21 -0.42 3.98
N THR A 513 -25.44 0.60 4.33
CA THR A 513 -25.93 1.96 4.59
C THR A 513 -26.71 2.53 3.41
N GLU A 514 -26.17 2.40 2.19
CA GLU A 514 -26.79 2.89 0.97
C GLU A 514 -28.14 2.19 0.69
N GLU A 515 -28.26 0.91 1.05
CA GLU A 515 -29.50 0.14 0.92
C GLU A 515 -30.57 0.59 1.92
N ILE A 516 -30.17 0.95 3.14
CA ILE A 516 -31.07 1.55 4.13
C ILE A 516 -31.61 2.89 3.59
N GLU A 517 -30.74 3.72 3.04
CA GLU A 517 -31.14 5.01 2.47
C GLU A 517 -32.06 4.87 1.27
N ASP A 518 -31.77 3.94 0.37
CA ASP A 518 -32.64 3.58 -0.75
C ASP A 518 -34.03 3.15 -0.25
N ALA A 519 -34.11 2.30 0.77
CA ALA A 519 -35.39 1.86 1.33
C ALA A 519 -36.21 3.02 1.89
N LEU A 520 -35.58 3.95 2.61
CA LEU A 520 -36.23 5.16 3.12
C LEU A 520 -36.71 6.06 1.97
N ARG A 521 -35.90 6.21 0.90
CA ARG A 521 -36.27 6.97 -0.31
C ARG A 521 -37.45 6.33 -1.06
N GLU A 522 -37.58 5.00 -1.02
CA GLU A 522 -38.74 4.26 -1.57
C GLU A 522 -39.99 4.34 -0.67
N GLY A 523 -39.93 4.99 0.49
CA GLY A 523 -41.06 5.21 1.38
C GLY A 523 -41.22 4.18 2.51
N VAL A 524 -40.23 3.32 2.75
CA VAL A 524 -40.21 2.42 3.90
C VAL A 524 -40.07 3.23 5.19
N GLN A 525 -40.91 2.94 6.19
CA GLN A 525 -40.88 3.60 7.49
C GLN A 525 -40.09 2.77 8.50
N LEU A 526 -38.95 3.29 8.98
CA LEU A 526 -38.16 2.62 10.02
C LEU A 526 -38.74 2.88 11.42
N LEU A 527 -39.20 1.81 12.06
CA LEU A 527 -39.59 1.77 13.47
C LEU A 527 -38.47 1.14 14.30
N ALA A 528 -37.46 1.95 14.61
CA ALA A 528 -36.33 1.56 15.44
C ALA A 528 -36.71 1.47 16.93
N LEU A 529 -35.89 0.77 17.73
CA LEU A 529 -36.11 0.57 19.16
C LEU A 529 -37.47 -0.07 19.48
N ARG A 530 -37.89 -1.02 18.64
CA ARG A 530 -39.14 -1.75 18.77
C ARG A 530 -38.92 -3.24 18.54
N GLN A 531 -39.51 -4.08 19.37
CA GLN A 531 -39.49 -5.53 19.22
C GLN A 531 -40.90 -6.11 19.28
N PRO A 532 -41.28 -7.01 18.37
CA PRO A 532 -42.55 -7.74 18.47
C PRO A 532 -42.60 -8.63 19.70
N VAL A 533 -43.74 -8.62 20.40
CA VAL A 533 -44.00 -9.49 21.56
C VAL A 533 -45.25 -10.36 21.38
N ALA A 534 -46.18 -9.96 20.50
CA ALA A 534 -47.34 -10.76 20.12
C ALA A 534 -47.92 -10.32 18.77
N PHE A 535 -48.66 -11.21 18.13
CA PHE A 535 -49.47 -10.96 16.95
C PHE A 535 -50.95 -11.14 17.27
N ARG A 536 -51.81 -10.33 16.65
CA ARG A 536 -53.26 -10.32 16.87
C ARG A 536 -53.98 -10.70 15.58
N GLY A 537 -55.05 -11.49 15.70
CA GLY A 537 -55.83 -11.92 14.56
C GLY A 537 -56.72 -13.12 14.86
N VAL A 538 -57.66 -13.40 13.96
CA VAL A 538 -58.51 -14.61 13.98
C VAL A 538 -58.29 -15.33 12.65
N GLY A 539 -57.56 -16.44 12.68
CA GLY A 539 -57.10 -17.16 11.49
C GLY A 539 -55.98 -16.46 10.72
N ARG A 540 -56.11 -15.14 10.49
CA ARG A 540 -55.13 -14.28 9.81
C ARG A 540 -54.68 -13.12 10.70
N VAL A 541 -53.44 -12.69 10.53
CA VAL A 541 -52.89 -11.50 11.20
C VAL A 541 -53.67 -10.24 10.83
N ALA A 542 -54.01 -9.44 11.84
CA ALA A 542 -54.67 -8.15 11.72
C ALA A 542 -53.94 -7.04 12.49
N GLY A 543 -52.99 -7.41 13.36
CA GLY A 543 -52.19 -6.47 14.13
C GLY A 543 -50.97 -7.11 14.80
N ILE A 544 -50.10 -6.25 15.29
CA ILE A 544 -48.84 -6.60 15.96
C ILE A 544 -48.70 -5.77 17.23
N VAL A 545 -48.25 -6.41 18.31
CA VAL A 545 -47.91 -5.75 19.58
C VAL A 545 -46.40 -5.60 19.65
N LEU A 546 -45.95 -4.35 19.77
CA LEU A 546 -44.55 -3.97 19.81
C LEU A 546 -44.20 -3.45 21.21
N ALA A 547 -43.14 -3.96 21.80
CA ALA A 547 -42.53 -3.41 23.00
C ALA A 547 -41.49 -2.34 22.65
N GLU A 548 -41.39 -1.28 23.46
CA GLU A 548 -40.27 -0.35 23.39
C GLU A 548 -38.98 -1.03 23.87
N VAL A 549 -37.88 -0.74 23.18
CA VAL A 549 -36.56 -1.28 23.51
C VAL A 549 -35.64 -0.15 23.96
N GLU A 550 -34.94 -0.36 25.06
CA GLU A 550 -33.83 0.48 25.51
C GLU A 550 -32.50 -0.21 25.18
N LEU A 551 -31.47 0.57 24.87
CA LEU A 551 -30.16 0.03 24.54
C LEU A 551 -29.29 -0.05 25.81
N GLY A 552 -28.87 -1.26 26.16
CA GLY A 552 -27.89 -1.50 27.21
C GLY A 552 -26.45 -1.34 26.71
N GLU A 553 -25.53 -1.98 27.44
CA GLU A 553 -24.12 -2.06 27.09
C GLU A 553 -23.90 -2.85 25.77
N PRO A 554 -22.80 -2.57 25.04
CA PRO A 554 -22.37 -3.36 23.89
C PRO A 554 -22.28 -4.88 24.16
N ASP A 555 -22.64 -5.68 23.17
CA ASP A 555 -22.39 -7.13 23.10
C ASP A 555 -20.96 -7.43 22.61
N ALA A 556 -20.64 -8.72 22.45
CA ALA A 556 -19.32 -9.17 22.02
C ALA A 556 -18.96 -8.67 20.60
N ASP A 557 -19.96 -8.34 19.78
CA ASP A 557 -19.78 -7.78 18.44
C ASP A 557 -19.68 -6.24 18.47
N GLY A 558 -19.66 -5.64 19.67
CA GLY A 558 -19.63 -4.20 19.88
C GLY A 558 -20.99 -3.50 19.73
N ARG A 559 -22.07 -4.24 19.46
CA ARG A 559 -23.41 -3.66 19.24
C ARG A 559 -24.20 -3.59 20.54
N ARG A 560 -24.89 -2.49 20.80
CA ARG A 560 -25.64 -2.33 22.05
C ARG A 560 -26.74 -3.40 22.21
N LYS A 561 -26.83 -3.99 23.41
CA LYS A 561 -27.81 -5.05 23.71
C LYS A 561 -29.23 -4.46 23.79
N PRO A 562 -30.22 -5.05 23.10
CA PRO A 562 -31.61 -4.62 23.24
C PRO A 562 -32.20 -5.10 24.58
N MET A 563 -32.73 -4.17 25.38
CA MET A 563 -33.47 -4.44 26.61
C MET A 563 -34.95 -4.13 26.39
N VAL A 564 -35.77 -5.19 26.31
CA VAL A 564 -37.21 -5.07 26.08
C VAL A 564 -37.89 -4.54 27.33
N THR A 565 -38.66 -3.47 27.19
CA THR A 565 -39.41 -2.85 28.30
C THR A 565 -40.86 -3.35 28.35
N GLU A 566 -41.56 -3.07 29.45
CA GLU A 566 -42.99 -3.40 29.60
C GLU A 566 -43.92 -2.45 28.82
N ARG A 567 -43.38 -1.34 28.27
CA ARG A 567 -44.17 -0.39 27.49
C ARG A 567 -44.46 -0.98 26.11
N THR A 568 -45.73 -1.27 25.84
CA THR A 568 -46.17 -1.84 24.56
C THR A 568 -47.14 -0.94 23.81
N HIS A 569 -47.07 -0.97 22.49
CA HIS A 569 -48.02 -0.33 21.59
C HIS A 569 -48.50 -1.34 20.53
N GLU A 570 -49.79 -1.26 20.18
CA GLU A 570 -50.40 -2.12 19.17
C GLU A 570 -50.62 -1.35 17.86
N MET A 571 -50.34 -2.01 16.74
CA MET A 571 -50.50 -1.44 15.41
C MET A 571 -51.19 -2.44 14.49
N THR A 572 -52.06 -1.95 13.60
CA THR A 572 -52.71 -2.78 12.58
C THR A 572 -51.73 -3.17 11.47
N CYS A 573 -51.81 -4.41 11.02
CA CYS A 573 -51.07 -4.87 9.84
C CYS A 573 -51.83 -6.01 9.16
N SER A 574 -51.65 -6.11 7.85
CA SER A 574 -52.28 -7.16 7.03
C SER A 574 -51.32 -8.32 6.72
N ARG A 575 -50.01 -8.08 6.84
CA ARG A 575 -48.96 -9.06 6.60
C ARG A 575 -47.71 -8.74 7.40
N VAL A 576 -46.99 -9.77 7.80
CA VAL A 576 -45.71 -9.68 8.50
C VAL A 576 -44.67 -10.51 7.75
N LEU A 577 -43.49 -9.95 7.53
CA LEU A 577 -42.34 -10.63 6.95
C LEU A 577 -41.24 -10.76 8.01
N LEU A 578 -40.88 -11.99 8.36
CA LEU A 578 -39.84 -12.29 9.36
C LEU A 578 -38.47 -12.37 8.68
N ALA A 579 -37.58 -11.41 8.97
CA ALA A 579 -36.22 -11.34 8.42
C ALA A 579 -35.18 -11.33 9.55
N LEU A 580 -35.23 -12.38 10.37
CA LEU A 580 -34.52 -12.49 11.65
C LEU A 580 -33.11 -13.10 11.53
N GLY A 581 -32.74 -13.56 10.34
CA GLY A 581 -31.52 -14.31 10.08
C GLY A 581 -31.77 -15.82 10.03
N GLN A 582 -30.68 -16.58 9.88
CA GLN A 582 -30.74 -18.03 9.80
C GLN A 582 -29.66 -18.71 10.65
N GLY A 583 -29.92 -19.97 11.02
CA GLY A 583 -29.00 -20.88 11.72
C GLY A 583 -28.35 -21.93 10.80
N ASN A 584 -27.31 -22.57 11.32
CA ASN A 584 -26.56 -23.61 10.62
C ASN A 584 -26.87 -24.98 11.20
N GLU A 585 -27.66 -25.80 10.49
CA GLU A 585 -27.77 -27.23 10.83
C GLU A 585 -26.52 -27.98 10.39
N THR A 586 -25.96 -28.79 11.29
CA THR A 586 -24.82 -29.68 10.98
C THR A 586 -25.23 -31.15 10.82
N GLU A 587 -26.52 -31.46 10.70
CA GLU A 587 -27.06 -32.82 10.66
C GLU A 587 -26.56 -33.69 9.49
N LEU A 588 -25.86 -33.08 8.52
CA LEU A 588 -25.21 -33.73 7.39
C LEU A 588 -24.01 -34.60 7.77
N LEU A 589 -23.41 -34.36 8.95
CA LEU A 589 -22.25 -35.12 9.40
C LEU A 589 -22.67 -36.26 10.35
N PRO A 590 -22.00 -37.43 10.30
CA PRO A 590 -22.09 -38.44 11.35
C PRO A 590 -21.80 -37.86 12.74
N GLU A 591 -22.45 -38.36 13.78
CA GLU A 591 -22.28 -37.85 15.16
C GLU A 591 -20.83 -37.95 15.68
N SER A 592 -20.05 -38.89 15.14
CA SER A 592 -18.64 -39.08 15.46
C SER A 592 -17.71 -38.04 14.85
N TRP A 593 -18.20 -37.20 13.92
CA TRP A 593 -17.40 -36.23 13.19
C TRP A 593 -17.60 -34.81 13.72
N GLN A 594 -16.51 -34.05 13.82
CA GLN A 594 -16.52 -32.71 14.37
C GLN A 594 -15.94 -31.71 13.38
N LEU A 595 -16.62 -30.58 13.21
CA LEU A 595 -16.11 -29.45 12.44
C LEU A 595 -15.16 -28.62 13.32
N ARG A 596 -13.92 -28.41 12.85
CA ARG A 596 -12.90 -27.57 13.49
C ARG A 596 -12.20 -26.75 12.43
N ASP A 597 -12.23 -25.42 12.57
CA ASP A 597 -11.57 -24.48 11.65
C ASP A 597 -11.89 -24.72 10.16
N GLY A 598 -13.15 -25.03 9.87
CA GLY A 598 -13.59 -25.31 8.49
C GLY A 598 -13.24 -26.70 7.96
N ARG A 599 -12.59 -27.58 8.73
CA ARG A 599 -12.31 -28.98 8.34
C ARG A 599 -12.99 -29.98 9.26
N VAL A 600 -13.42 -31.11 8.72
CA VAL A 600 -14.04 -32.20 9.49
C VAL A 600 -12.96 -33.13 10.06
N TRP A 601 -13.17 -33.58 11.29
CA TRP A 601 -12.29 -34.51 12.01
C TRP A 601 -13.08 -35.69 12.55
N SER A 602 -12.55 -36.89 12.37
CA SER A 602 -13.01 -38.11 13.03
C SER A 602 -12.14 -38.40 14.26
N ALA A 603 -12.44 -39.50 14.96
CA ALA A 603 -11.57 -40.00 16.04
C ALA A 603 -10.19 -40.45 15.54
N GLU A 604 -10.06 -40.78 14.25
CA GLU A 604 -8.86 -41.33 13.63
C GLU A 604 -7.97 -40.25 12.98
N GLY A 605 -8.53 -39.06 12.73
CA GLY A 605 -7.78 -37.96 12.13
C GLY A 605 -8.63 -37.00 11.30
N PRO A 606 -7.99 -36.13 10.48
CA PRO A 606 -8.70 -35.25 9.58
C PRO A 606 -9.40 -36.05 8.49
N VAL A 607 -10.61 -35.61 8.14
CA VAL A 607 -11.42 -36.15 7.04
C VAL A 607 -11.29 -35.17 5.87
N ASP A 608 -11.34 -35.68 4.63
CA ASP A 608 -11.26 -34.88 3.41
C ASP A 608 -12.60 -34.20 3.08
N ILE A 609 -13.15 -33.52 4.08
CA ILE A 609 -14.36 -32.71 4.02
C ILE A 609 -14.07 -31.34 4.63
N TRP A 610 -14.35 -30.29 3.87
CA TRP A 610 -14.19 -28.89 4.27
C TRP A 610 -15.52 -28.16 4.21
N PHE A 611 -15.73 -27.20 5.10
CA PHE A 611 -16.88 -26.30 5.09
C PHE A 611 -16.47 -24.94 4.53
N ALA A 612 -17.37 -24.32 3.76
CA ALA A 612 -17.14 -23.02 3.16
C ALA A 612 -18.38 -22.12 3.14
N GLY A 613 -18.16 -20.81 3.22
CA GLY A 613 -19.19 -19.78 3.24
C GLY A 613 -19.85 -19.63 4.60
N ASP A 614 -21.11 -19.21 4.60
CA ASP A 614 -21.85 -18.88 5.83
C ASP A 614 -21.93 -20.06 6.81
N CYS A 615 -22.05 -21.31 6.32
CA CYS A 615 -22.04 -22.50 7.16
C CYS A 615 -20.67 -22.80 7.81
N SER A 616 -19.62 -22.05 7.47
CA SER A 616 -18.30 -22.13 8.12
C SER A 616 -18.01 -20.91 9.00
N THR A 617 -18.24 -19.69 8.51
CA THR A 617 -17.76 -18.46 9.19
C THR A 617 -18.86 -17.56 9.74
N ALA A 618 -20.10 -17.70 9.25
CA ALA A 618 -21.21 -16.82 9.58
C ALA A 618 -21.00 -15.32 9.27
N ASP A 619 -20.09 -14.98 8.35
CA ASP A 619 -19.78 -13.58 8.00
C ASP A 619 -20.94 -12.84 7.31
N GLY A 620 -21.87 -13.56 6.65
CA GLY A 620 -23.16 -13.03 6.21
C GLY A 620 -23.11 -12.06 5.02
N THR A 621 -22.04 -12.10 4.21
CA THR A 621 -21.94 -11.30 2.97
C THR A 621 -21.40 -12.12 1.81
N VAL A 622 -21.85 -11.78 0.59
CA VAL A 622 -21.47 -12.49 -0.64
C VAL A 622 -19.95 -12.50 -0.86
N THR A 623 -19.27 -11.37 -0.62
CA THR A 623 -17.81 -11.29 -0.82
C THR A 623 -17.03 -12.15 0.17
N HIS A 624 -17.49 -12.29 1.42
CA HIS A 624 -16.87 -13.19 2.40
C HIS A 624 -17.11 -14.65 2.01
N ALA A 625 -18.32 -15.00 1.56
CA ALA A 625 -18.60 -16.35 1.07
C ALA A 625 -17.71 -16.73 -0.12
N ILE A 626 -17.51 -15.82 -1.09
CA ILE A 626 -16.61 -16.05 -2.22
C ILE A 626 -15.16 -16.21 -1.77
N GLY A 627 -14.68 -15.34 -0.88
CA GLY A 627 -13.34 -15.43 -0.30
C GLY A 627 -13.11 -16.75 0.43
N ASN A 628 -14.01 -17.13 1.32
CA ASN A 628 -13.91 -18.36 2.08
C ASN A 628 -14.04 -19.61 1.19
N GLY A 629 -14.89 -19.59 0.16
CA GLY A 629 -14.93 -20.64 -0.87
C GLY A 629 -13.61 -20.80 -1.62
N ARG A 630 -12.95 -19.69 -1.95
CA ARG A 630 -11.60 -19.70 -2.54
C ARG A 630 -10.58 -20.27 -1.57
N LEU A 631 -10.60 -19.87 -0.29
CA LEU A 631 -9.69 -20.40 0.72
C LEU A 631 -9.86 -21.92 0.89
N ALA A 632 -11.10 -22.40 1.03
CA ALA A 632 -11.39 -23.83 1.14
C ALA A 632 -10.89 -24.61 -0.08
N ALA A 633 -11.05 -24.09 -1.29
CA ALA A 633 -10.48 -24.70 -2.49
C ALA A 633 -8.94 -24.78 -2.44
N LEU A 634 -8.27 -23.75 -1.95
CA LEU A 634 -6.80 -23.75 -1.82
C LEU A 634 -6.31 -24.73 -0.74
N GLU A 635 -7.05 -24.88 0.36
CA GLU A 635 -6.79 -25.90 1.38
C GLU A 635 -6.94 -27.31 0.82
N VAL A 636 -8.02 -27.56 0.05
CA VAL A 636 -8.23 -28.85 -0.65
C VAL A 636 -7.07 -29.14 -1.60
N LEU A 637 -6.64 -28.17 -2.39
CA LEU A 637 -5.52 -28.34 -3.32
C LEU A 637 -4.23 -28.69 -2.59
N ALA A 638 -3.92 -27.98 -1.50
CA ALA A 638 -2.76 -28.26 -0.69
C ALA A 638 -2.80 -29.68 -0.09
N ALA A 639 -3.96 -30.10 0.41
CA ALA A 639 -4.17 -31.44 0.94
C ALA A 639 -3.99 -32.53 -0.13
N LEU A 640 -4.56 -32.34 -1.32
CA LEU A 640 -4.44 -33.28 -2.44
C LEU A 640 -2.99 -33.38 -2.97
N ASP A 641 -2.26 -32.27 -3.01
CA ASP A 641 -0.87 -32.22 -3.44
C ASP A 641 0.11 -32.66 -2.33
N GLY A 642 -0.37 -32.92 -1.11
CA GLY A 642 0.46 -33.30 0.04
C GLY A 642 1.39 -32.17 0.53
N VAL A 643 1.03 -30.92 0.26
CA VAL A 643 1.79 -29.73 0.67
C VAL A 643 1.04 -28.95 1.75
N GLU A 644 1.77 -28.17 2.55
CA GLU A 644 1.14 -27.25 3.48
C GLU A 644 0.48 -26.10 2.71
N SER A 645 -0.71 -25.69 3.12
CA SER A 645 -1.41 -24.56 2.50
C SER A 645 -0.59 -23.28 2.65
N ALA A 646 -0.24 -22.68 1.52
CA ALA A 646 0.51 -21.43 1.49
C ALA A 646 -0.36 -20.18 1.74
N VAL A 647 -1.66 -20.34 2.00
CA VAL A 647 -2.60 -19.22 2.02
C VAL A 647 -2.56 -18.49 3.35
N LYS A 648 -1.68 -17.50 3.45
CA LYS A 648 -1.62 -16.59 4.60
C LYS A 648 -2.25 -15.25 4.23
N ARG A 649 -3.14 -14.75 5.10
CA ARG A 649 -3.58 -13.36 5.01
C ARG A 649 -2.37 -12.46 5.23
N PRO A 650 -2.14 -11.43 4.39
CA PRO A 650 -0.99 -10.54 4.56
C PRO A 650 -1.03 -9.90 5.96
N ASP A 651 0.14 -9.73 6.57
CA ASP A 651 0.24 -9.11 7.89
C ASP A 651 -0.29 -7.67 7.86
N ARG A 652 -1.09 -7.30 8.87
CA ARG A 652 -1.61 -5.93 9.04
C ARG A 652 -0.48 -4.91 9.13
N GLY A 653 0.68 -5.29 9.66
CA GLY A 653 1.88 -4.43 9.73
C GLY A 653 2.41 -3.97 8.37
N SER A 654 2.07 -4.68 7.29
CA SER A 654 2.50 -4.37 5.91
C SER A 654 1.55 -3.45 5.14
N VAL A 655 0.43 -3.05 5.75
CA VAL A 655 -0.60 -2.24 5.10
C VAL A 655 -0.19 -0.77 5.03
N VAL A 656 -0.27 -0.18 3.84
CA VAL A 656 0.09 1.23 3.63
C VAL A 656 -0.91 2.16 4.31
N ALA A 657 -0.44 2.88 5.33
CA ALA A 657 -1.24 3.87 6.05
C ALA A 657 -1.36 5.19 5.27
N PRO A 658 -2.42 6.01 5.54
CA PRO A 658 -2.58 7.30 4.88
C PRO A 658 -1.36 8.23 4.99
N ALA A 659 -0.69 8.26 6.15
CA ALA A 659 0.49 9.09 6.39
C ALA A 659 1.72 8.72 5.53
N GLN A 660 1.71 7.53 4.93
CA GLN A 660 2.77 7.06 4.03
C GLN A 660 2.50 7.42 2.56
N ILE A 661 1.32 7.96 2.25
CA ILE A 661 0.99 8.50 0.92
C ILE A 661 1.34 9.98 0.87
N ARG A 662 1.94 10.45 -0.23
CA ARG A 662 2.20 11.89 -0.44
C ARG A 662 1.05 12.51 -1.22
N PHE A 663 0.03 13.00 -0.51
CA PHE A 663 -1.16 13.59 -1.11
C PHE A 663 -0.85 14.79 -2.04
N SER A 664 0.25 15.52 -1.81
CA SER A 664 0.69 16.63 -2.65
C SER A 664 0.99 16.26 -4.11
N HIS A 665 1.24 14.99 -4.41
CA HIS A 665 1.49 14.52 -5.78
C HIS A 665 0.20 14.14 -6.53
N PHE A 666 -0.97 14.25 -5.89
CA PHE A 666 -2.24 13.87 -6.48
C PHE A 666 -3.16 15.08 -6.61
N PRO A 667 -3.93 15.21 -7.70
CA PRO A 667 -4.95 16.23 -7.81
C PRO A 667 -6.17 15.89 -6.94
N ILE A 668 -6.81 16.93 -6.42
CA ILE A 668 -8.15 16.84 -5.84
C ILE A 668 -9.14 16.64 -6.99
N LEU A 669 -9.87 15.51 -6.97
CA LEU A 669 -10.84 15.11 -7.97
C LEU A 669 -12.10 14.62 -7.26
N ALA A 670 -13.26 15.18 -7.63
CA ALA A 670 -14.54 14.75 -7.08
C ALA A 670 -14.80 13.25 -7.39
N PRO A 671 -15.33 12.46 -6.43
CA PRO A 671 -15.68 11.07 -6.69
C PRO A 671 -16.74 10.95 -7.78
N HIS A 672 -16.54 10.02 -8.72
CA HIS A 672 -17.59 9.66 -9.65
C HIS A 672 -18.65 8.83 -8.94
N GLN A 673 -19.88 9.32 -8.98
CA GLN A 673 -21.03 8.69 -8.35
C GLN A 673 -21.74 7.74 -9.31
N ASP A 674 -22.38 6.73 -8.74
CA ASP A 674 -23.27 5.87 -9.49
C ASP A 674 -24.44 6.68 -10.06
N ARG A 675 -24.86 6.33 -11.27
CA ARG A 675 -26.07 6.90 -11.86
C ARG A 675 -27.28 6.16 -11.29
N HIS A 676 -28.24 6.91 -10.77
CA HIS A 676 -29.50 6.35 -10.28
C HIS A 676 -30.69 6.77 -11.14
N LYS A 677 -31.52 5.80 -11.52
CA LYS A 677 -32.80 6.04 -12.18
C LYS A 677 -33.84 6.43 -11.12
N VAL A 678 -34.39 7.63 -11.23
CA VAL A 678 -35.53 8.06 -10.42
C VAL A 678 -36.81 7.61 -11.12
N LEU A 679 -37.63 6.82 -10.44
CA LEU A 679 -38.94 6.38 -10.95
C LEU A 679 -40.04 7.27 -10.39
N GLU A 680 -41.10 7.50 -11.17
CA GLU A 680 -42.30 8.19 -10.70
C GLU A 680 -43.01 7.39 -9.58
N SER A 681 -42.94 6.05 -9.68
CA SER A 681 -43.36 5.13 -8.63
C SER A 681 -42.51 3.88 -8.63
N TYR A 682 -42.08 3.45 -7.45
CA TYR A 682 -41.42 2.16 -7.26
C TYR A 682 -42.41 1.00 -7.14
N ARG A 683 -43.72 1.28 -6.95
CA ARG A 683 -44.74 0.23 -6.86
C ARG A 683 -44.82 -0.53 -8.19
N ASN A 684 -44.85 -1.86 -8.11
CA ASN A 684 -44.93 -2.77 -9.26
C ASN A 684 -43.77 -2.63 -10.26
N SER A 685 -42.63 -2.07 -9.85
CA SER A 685 -41.42 -1.97 -10.68
C SER A 685 -40.24 -2.68 -10.02
N PHE A 686 -39.65 -3.63 -10.76
CA PHE A 686 -38.42 -4.35 -10.37
C PHE A 686 -37.23 -3.97 -11.27
N GLU A 687 -37.32 -2.83 -11.95
CA GLU A 687 -36.21 -2.31 -12.74
C GLU A 687 -35.00 -2.00 -11.84
N GLU A 688 -33.81 -2.30 -12.36
CA GLU A 688 -32.55 -1.93 -11.72
C GLU A 688 -32.44 -0.40 -11.64
N VAL A 689 -32.28 0.13 -10.43
CA VAL A 689 -32.26 1.59 -10.18
C VAL A 689 -30.86 2.17 -10.13
N ASN A 690 -29.88 1.40 -9.64
CA ASN A 690 -28.48 1.78 -9.70
C ASN A 690 -27.90 1.29 -11.03
N LEU A 691 -27.45 2.21 -11.89
CA LEU A 691 -26.90 1.95 -13.22
C LEU A 691 -25.36 1.97 -13.24
N GLY A 692 -24.71 2.12 -12.09
CA GLY A 692 -23.26 2.20 -11.94
C GLY A 692 -22.64 3.45 -12.56
N LEU A 693 -21.33 3.40 -12.76
CA LEU A 693 -20.56 4.49 -13.38
C LEU A 693 -20.89 4.66 -14.86
N SER A 694 -20.79 5.88 -15.37
CA SER A 694 -20.91 6.17 -16.81
C SER A 694 -19.68 5.74 -17.61
N GLY A 695 -18.52 5.66 -16.98
CA GLY A 695 -17.24 5.38 -17.61
C GLY A 695 -16.19 4.94 -16.58
N GLN A 696 -14.97 4.72 -17.06
CA GLN A 696 -13.85 4.21 -16.27
C GLN A 696 -13.01 5.31 -15.59
N GLU A 697 -13.38 6.60 -15.73
CA GLU A 697 -12.59 7.75 -15.27
C GLU A 697 -12.32 7.73 -13.76
N GLU A 698 -13.19 7.08 -12.99
CA GLU A 698 -12.98 6.86 -11.56
C GLU A 698 -11.66 6.13 -11.25
N ALA A 699 -11.16 5.29 -12.18
CA ALA A 699 -9.88 4.63 -12.05
C ALA A 699 -8.71 5.62 -11.93
N GLU A 700 -8.83 6.81 -12.54
CA GLU A 700 -7.80 7.85 -12.47
C GLU A 700 -7.60 8.42 -11.06
N ARG A 701 -8.60 8.24 -10.19
CA ARG A 701 -8.51 8.65 -8.77
C ARG A 701 -7.70 7.67 -7.92
N CYS A 702 -7.31 6.50 -8.42
CA CYS A 702 -6.57 5.56 -7.58
C CYS A 702 -5.13 6.01 -7.28
N PHE A 703 -4.78 6.15 -5.99
CA PHE A 703 -3.41 6.40 -5.57
C PHE A 703 -2.47 5.24 -5.90
N SER A 704 -2.99 4.02 -6.07
CA SER A 704 -2.16 2.81 -6.25
C SER A 704 -1.23 2.59 -5.06
N CYS A 705 -1.79 2.71 -3.84
CA CYS A 705 -1.06 2.56 -2.58
C CYS A 705 -0.22 1.27 -2.60
N GLY A 706 1.05 1.39 -2.21
CA GLY A 706 1.95 0.26 -2.07
C GLY A 706 2.53 -0.29 -3.36
N ARG A 707 2.21 0.27 -4.54
CA ARG A 707 2.73 -0.22 -5.82
C ARG A 707 3.36 0.85 -6.67
N CYS A 708 4.46 0.50 -7.33
CA CYS A 708 5.10 1.37 -8.29
C CYS A 708 4.27 1.42 -9.57
N THR A 709 3.92 2.63 -10.02
CA THR A 709 3.17 2.86 -11.28
C THR A 709 4.04 3.54 -12.34
N GLN A 710 5.37 3.49 -12.19
CA GLN A 710 6.30 4.14 -13.10
C GLN A 710 6.03 5.64 -13.33
N CYS A 711 5.70 6.36 -12.26
CA CYS A 711 5.34 7.79 -12.30
C CYS A 711 6.52 8.79 -12.39
N ASP A 712 7.74 8.28 -12.50
CA ASP A 712 9.00 9.04 -12.63
C ASP A 712 9.37 9.97 -11.47
N THR A 713 8.57 10.06 -10.40
CA THR A 713 8.90 10.90 -9.24
C THR A 713 10.27 10.56 -8.65
N CYS A 714 10.59 9.28 -8.50
CA CYS A 714 11.90 8.85 -8.01
C CYS A 714 13.06 9.30 -8.92
N LEU A 715 12.87 9.29 -10.25
CA LEU A 715 13.84 9.75 -11.24
C LEU A 715 14.05 11.27 -11.12
N VAL A 716 12.95 12.03 -11.11
CA VAL A 716 12.96 13.50 -11.04
C VAL A 716 13.63 13.99 -9.75
N TYR A 717 13.36 13.34 -8.61
CA TYR A 717 13.88 13.75 -7.32
C TYR A 717 15.25 13.13 -6.99
N CYS A 718 15.82 12.29 -7.86
CA CYS A 718 17.15 11.74 -7.63
C CYS A 718 18.22 12.83 -7.86
N PRO A 719 18.94 13.27 -6.81
CA PRO A 719 19.90 14.37 -6.96
C PRO A 719 21.13 13.99 -7.79
N GLU A 720 21.40 12.68 -7.95
CA GLU A 720 22.54 12.17 -8.72
C GLU A 720 22.14 11.77 -10.15
N GLY A 721 20.84 11.70 -10.48
CA GLY A 721 20.39 11.27 -11.81
C GLY A 721 20.68 9.80 -12.16
N ILE A 722 20.77 8.93 -11.15
CA ILE A 722 21.24 7.53 -11.27
C ILE A 722 20.12 6.49 -11.33
N ILE A 723 18.86 6.93 -11.45
CA ILE A 723 17.70 6.05 -11.57
C ILE A 723 17.29 6.04 -13.04
N TYR A 724 17.37 4.86 -13.65
CA TYR A 724 17.14 4.66 -15.07
C TYR A 724 15.86 3.87 -15.31
N ARG A 725 15.13 4.23 -16.37
CA ARG A 725 14.02 3.42 -16.87
C ARG A 725 14.57 2.15 -17.53
N THR A 726 13.86 1.04 -17.31
CA THR A 726 14.12 -0.28 -17.89
C THR A 726 12.80 -0.87 -18.37
N GLU A 727 12.84 -1.98 -19.11
CA GLU A 727 11.62 -2.67 -19.54
C GLU A 727 10.80 -3.21 -18.34
N GLU A 728 11.47 -3.56 -17.24
CA GLU A 728 10.85 -4.14 -16.04
C GLU A 728 10.50 -3.09 -14.96
N GLY A 729 10.76 -1.81 -15.21
CA GLY A 729 10.54 -0.73 -14.23
C GLY A 729 11.75 0.20 -14.12
N TYR A 730 12.30 0.36 -12.92
CA TYR A 730 13.44 1.24 -12.70
C TYR A 730 14.65 0.47 -12.15
N ARG A 731 15.83 0.87 -12.59
CA ARG A 731 17.11 0.39 -12.05
C ARG A 731 17.86 1.56 -11.41
N ILE A 732 18.39 1.34 -10.22
CA ILE A 732 19.21 2.30 -9.50
C ILE A 732 20.65 1.88 -9.70
N ASP A 733 21.51 2.80 -10.12
CA ASP A 733 22.94 2.52 -10.21
C ASP A 733 23.58 2.65 -8.83
N GLU A 734 23.77 1.48 -8.21
CA GLU A 734 24.32 1.35 -6.87
C GLU A 734 25.78 1.79 -6.78
N GLU A 735 26.53 1.80 -7.88
CA GLU A 735 27.89 2.31 -7.90
C GLU A 735 27.95 3.82 -7.67
N TYR A 736 26.84 4.52 -7.93
CA TYR A 736 26.73 5.96 -7.75
C TYR A 736 25.71 6.36 -6.67
N CYS A 737 24.92 5.41 -6.17
CA CYS A 737 23.91 5.68 -5.16
C CYS A 737 24.51 5.99 -3.78
N LYS A 738 24.42 7.25 -3.36
CA LYS A 738 24.88 7.68 -2.02
C LYS A 738 23.93 7.35 -0.87
N GLY A 739 22.81 6.64 -1.10
CA GLY A 739 21.88 6.24 -0.05
C GLY A 739 21.12 7.39 0.63
N CYS A 740 20.84 8.49 -0.09
CA CYS A 740 20.25 9.68 0.53
C CYS A 740 18.77 9.57 0.93
N GLY A 741 18.04 8.61 0.36
CA GLY A 741 16.63 8.35 0.67
C GLY A 741 15.60 9.32 0.09
N ILE A 742 16.01 10.31 -0.71
CA ILE A 742 15.08 11.33 -1.24
C ILE A 742 14.03 10.69 -2.15
N CYS A 743 14.43 9.79 -3.05
CA CYS A 743 13.49 9.06 -3.91
C CYS A 743 12.47 8.22 -3.13
N VAL A 744 12.87 7.68 -1.96
CA VAL A 744 11.97 6.96 -1.04
C VAL A 744 11.03 7.93 -0.34
N ALA A 745 11.55 9.04 0.19
CA ALA A 745 10.78 10.05 0.89
C ALA A 745 9.74 10.75 0.00
N GLU A 746 10.05 10.92 -1.29
CA GLU A 746 9.20 11.56 -2.29
C GLU A 746 8.35 10.55 -3.07
N CYS A 747 8.47 9.25 -2.79
CA CYS A 747 7.64 8.24 -3.44
C CYS A 747 6.16 8.48 -3.07
N PRO A 748 5.27 8.80 -4.04
CA PRO A 748 3.93 9.24 -3.69
C PRO A 748 3.06 8.15 -3.05
N ARG A 749 3.45 6.89 -3.24
CA ARG A 749 2.60 5.71 -3.06
C ARG A 749 3.11 4.76 -1.98
N ARG A 750 4.28 5.04 -1.36
CA ARG A 750 5.02 4.08 -0.55
C ARG A 750 5.30 2.79 -1.32
N ALA A 751 5.99 2.90 -2.44
CA ALA A 751 6.42 1.77 -3.28
C ALA A 751 7.96 1.62 -3.31
N MET A 752 8.63 2.24 -2.33
CA MET A 752 10.07 2.18 -2.15
C MET A 752 10.38 2.18 -0.65
N ASP A 753 11.49 1.55 -0.28
CA ASP A 753 12.09 1.67 1.05
C ASP A 753 13.60 1.85 1.01
N LEU A 754 14.20 2.23 2.14
CA LEU A 754 15.64 2.21 2.35
C LEU A 754 16.04 0.89 3.00
N ASN A 755 16.78 0.07 2.26
CA ASN A 755 17.26 -1.22 2.70
C ASN A 755 18.72 -1.13 3.09
N ASP A 756 19.11 -1.82 4.17
CA ASP A 756 20.53 -1.89 4.56
C ASP A 756 21.34 -2.53 3.43
N LYS A 757 22.48 -1.91 3.10
CA LYS A 757 23.40 -2.48 2.12
C LYS A 757 23.99 -3.73 2.75
N SER A 758 23.60 -4.91 2.27
CA SER A 758 24.08 -6.19 2.80
C SER A 758 25.61 -6.21 2.82
N ALA A 759 26.20 -6.65 3.93
CA ALA A 759 27.65 -6.68 4.13
C ALA A 759 28.39 -7.74 3.30
N GLU A 760 27.73 -8.34 2.31
CA GLU A 760 28.25 -9.40 1.47
C GLU A 760 28.08 -9.03 0.00
N ALA A 761 29.17 -8.55 -0.59
CA ALA A 761 29.49 -8.65 -2.01
C ALA A 761 31.00 -8.91 -2.12
#